data_AF-A0A7J8FMP2-F1
#
_entry.id   AF-A0A7J8FMP2-F1
#
_cell.length_a   1.000
_cell.length_b   1.000
_cell.length_c   1.000
_cell.angle_alpha   90.00
_cell.angle_beta   90.00
_cell.angle_gamma   90.00
#
_symmetry.space_group_name_H-M   'P 1'
#
loop_
_entity.id
_entity.type
_entity.pdbx_description
1 polymer ?
#
loop_
_entity_poly.entity_id
_entity_poly.type
_entity_poly.pdbx_seq_one_letter_code
_entity_poly.pdbx_strand_id
1 'polypeptide(L)'
;MVPEAHRQNCRKKGKKEAECHNFVQILAIANASHLLTCGTFAFDPKCGVIAVSSFQQVERIESGRGKCPFEPAQRSAAVMAGGVLYAATVKNYLGTEPIISRAVGRAEDWIRTETLPSWLNAPAFVAAVALRPAEWGDEDGDDEIYFFFTETSRAFDSYEHIKVPRVARVCAGDLGGRKTLRQRWTTFLKADLLCPGPEHGRASSVLQDMAILRPEDGGGTPIFYGIFSSQWEGAAISTVCAFRPQDIRTVLNGPFKELKHDCNRGLPVVDNDVPQPRPGECIANNMKLQQFGSSLSLPDRVLTFIRDHPLMDQPVIPADDHPLLVTTDTAYLRVVAHRVTSLSGKEYDVLYLGTEDGHLHRAVRTGAKLSVLEDLALFPEAQPVENMKLYQSWLLVGSRAEVTQVNTTNCGRLQSCSECILAQDPVCAWSFRLDACVAHAGEHGGLVQDIESADVSSLCPKEPGEQPVVFEVPVATAAHVVLPCSPSSAWASCVWHQPGGVTALTPRRDGLEVVVTPGAMGAYACECQEGGAARVVAAYSLVWGNQRGPPSRVHTVGAGLAGFFLGILAASLTLLLIGRRQQRRRQRELLARDKVGLDLGAPASGTTSYSQDPPSPSPEDERLPLALAKRGSGFGGFPPPFLLDPCPSPAHIRLTGAPLATCDETSI
;
A
#
# COMPACT_ATOMS: atom_id res chain seq x y z
N MET A 1 16.22 -21.92 3.00
CA MET A 1 17.07 -20.69 2.95
C MET A 1 17.89 -20.70 1.66
N VAL A 2 18.38 -19.56 1.20
CA VAL A 2 19.27 -19.50 0.00
C VAL A 2 20.68 -19.97 0.38
N PRO A 3 21.32 -20.88 -0.38
CA PRO A 3 22.70 -21.30 -0.11
C PRO A 3 23.69 -20.14 -0.22
N GLU A 4 24.70 -20.09 0.65
CA GLU A 4 25.65 -18.97 0.72
C GLU A 4 26.41 -18.75 -0.61
N ALA A 5 26.70 -19.81 -1.38
CA ALA A 5 27.29 -19.70 -2.71
C ALA A 5 26.40 -18.91 -3.70
N HIS A 6 25.06 -19.01 -3.59
CA HIS A 6 24.13 -18.21 -4.39
C HIS A 6 24.10 -16.75 -3.92
N ARG A 7 24.13 -16.51 -2.59
CA ARG A 7 24.25 -15.16 -2.01
C ARG A 7 25.54 -14.46 -2.45
N GLN A 8 26.66 -15.19 -2.48
CA GLN A 8 27.95 -14.71 -3.01
C GLN A 8 27.88 -14.40 -4.51
N ASN A 9 27.24 -15.25 -5.32
CA ASN A 9 27.06 -14.98 -6.75
C ASN A 9 26.20 -13.73 -6.99
N CYS A 10 25.12 -13.54 -6.22
CA CYS A 10 24.31 -12.33 -6.24
C CYS A 10 25.13 -11.06 -5.90
N ARG A 11 25.92 -11.09 -4.82
CA ARG A 11 26.83 -9.99 -4.45
C ARG A 11 27.90 -9.71 -5.52
N LYS A 12 28.46 -10.74 -6.16
CA LYS A 12 29.41 -10.60 -7.30
C LYS A 12 28.79 -9.95 -8.53
N LYS A 13 27.46 -9.92 -8.66
CA LYS A 13 26.73 -9.18 -9.70
C LYS A 13 26.32 -7.75 -9.27
N GLY A 14 26.89 -7.24 -8.18
CA GLY A 14 26.71 -5.85 -7.71
C GLY A 14 25.42 -5.57 -6.93
N LYS A 15 24.68 -6.60 -6.50
CA LYS A 15 23.47 -6.43 -5.66
C LYS A 15 23.81 -6.36 -4.18
N LYS A 16 23.01 -5.64 -3.39
CA LYS A 16 23.25 -5.46 -1.95
C LYS A 16 23.00 -6.77 -1.20
N GLU A 17 23.70 -6.98 -0.08
CA GLU A 17 23.54 -8.21 0.70
C GLU A 17 22.08 -8.45 1.14
N ALA A 18 21.38 -7.39 1.58
CA ALA A 18 19.96 -7.46 1.95
C ALA A 18 19.04 -7.90 0.80
N GLU A 19 19.39 -7.61 -0.46
CA GLU A 19 18.62 -7.99 -1.64
C GLU A 19 18.91 -9.46 -2.05
N CYS A 20 20.05 -10.02 -1.64
CA CYS A 20 20.50 -11.38 -1.94
C CYS A 20 19.87 -12.47 -1.05
N HIS A 21 18.57 -12.36 -0.77
CA HIS A 21 17.77 -13.33 -0.02
C HIS A 21 16.63 -13.89 -0.90
N ASN A 22 15.87 -14.87 -0.38
CA ASN A 22 14.64 -15.33 -1.06
C ASN A 22 13.45 -14.56 -0.51
N PHE A 23 12.97 -13.58 -1.27
CA PHE A 23 11.74 -12.87 -0.97
C PHE A 23 10.59 -13.62 -1.64
N VAL A 24 9.62 -14.09 -0.87
CA VAL A 24 8.43 -14.75 -1.41
C VAL A 24 7.52 -13.68 -2.02
N GLN A 25 7.25 -13.80 -3.31
CA GLN A 25 6.47 -12.83 -4.10
C GLN A 25 5.09 -13.38 -4.47
N ILE A 26 4.95 -14.70 -4.50
CA ILE A 26 3.68 -15.39 -4.75
C ILE A 26 3.50 -16.45 -3.67
N LEU A 27 2.32 -16.43 -3.03
CA LEU A 27 1.79 -17.53 -2.23
C LEU A 27 0.30 -17.64 -2.55
N ALA A 28 -0.10 -18.73 -3.21
CA ALA A 28 -1.46 -18.90 -3.71
C ALA A 28 -1.96 -20.33 -3.51
N ILE A 29 -3.28 -20.53 -3.39
CA ILE A 29 -3.87 -21.86 -3.34
C ILE A 29 -3.78 -22.48 -4.74
N ALA A 30 -3.03 -23.58 -4.88
CA ALA A 30 -2.92 -24.29 -6.16
C ALA A 30 -4.08 -25.28 -6.34
N ASN A 31 -4.45 -25.97 -5.26
CA ASN A 31 -5.60 -26.86 -5.13
C ASN A 31 -5.87 -27.10 -3.63
N ALA A 32 -6.89 -27.91 -3.31
CA ALA A 32 -7.30 -28.21 -1.93
C ALA A 32 -6.20 -28.82 -1.01
N SER A 33 -5.10 -29.31 -1.57
CA SER A 33 -4.02 -29.98 -0.83
C SER A 33 -2.65 -29.28 -0.92
N HIS A 34 -2.49 -28.31 -1.83
CA HIS A 34 -1.20 -27.68 -2.11
C HIS A 34 -1.32 -26.16 -2.29
N LEU A 35 -0.35 -25.44 -1.74
CA LEU A 35 -0.08 -24.04 -2.09
C LEU A 35 1.00 -23.99 -3.18
N LEU A 36 0.87 -23.06 -4.12
CA LEU A 36 1.95 -22.62 -5.00
C LEU A 36 2.73 -21.51 -4.29
N THR A 37 4.06 -21.58 -4.32
CA THR A 37 4.93 -20.48 -3.88
C THR A 37 5.98 -20.16 -4.92
N CYS A 38 6.30 -18.86 -5.07
CA CYS A 38 7.44 -18.39 -5.84
C CYS A 38 8.19 -17.28 -5.09
N GLY A 39 9.50 -17.22 -5.26
CA GLY A 39 10.34 -16.17 -4.69
C GLY A 39 11.60 -15.86 -5.48
N THR A 40 12.21 -14.71 -5.18
CA THR A 40 13.34 -14.12 -5.92
C THR A 40 14.62 -14.95 -5.86
N PHE A 41 14.79 -15.75 -4.80
CA PHE A 41 15.91 -16.66 -4.54
C PHE A 41 17.29 -16.07 -4.88
N ALA A 42 17.57 -14.86 -4.36
CA ALA A 42 18.79 -14.08 -4.64
C ALA A 42 19.05 -13.83 -6.14
N PHE A 43 18.04 -13.28 -6.83
CA PHE A 43 18.04 -12.99 -8.27
C PHE A 43 18.25 -14.23 -9.16
N ASP A 44 17.66 -15.36 -8.76
CA ASP A 44 17.50 -16.57 -9.58
C ASP A 44 16.14 -17.23 -9.27
N PRO A 45 15.01 -16.60 -9.67
CA PRO A 45 13.69 -16.91 -9.15
C PRO A 45 13.31 -18.39 -9.25
N LYS A 46 12.72 -18.92 -8.17
CA LYS A 46 12.24 -20.31 -8.09
C LYS A 46 10.76 -20.33 -7.74
N CYS A 47 10.06 -21.34 -8.26
CA CYS A 47 8.71 -21.70 -7.83
C CYS A 47 8.71 -23.15 -7.34
N GLY A 48 7.67 -23.53 -6.61
CA GLY A 48 7.39 -24.91 -6.20
C GLY A 48 6.06 -24.98 -5.46
N VAL A 49 5.72 -26.16 -4.93
CA VAL A 49 4.47 -26.37 -4.19
C VAL A 49 4.73 -26.78 -2.75
N ILE A 50 3.86 -26.39 -1.83
CA ILE A 50 3.89 -26.79 -0.42
C ILE A 50 2.65 -27.63 -0.15
N ALA A 51 2.84 -28.87 0.32
CA ALA A 51 1.72 -29.70 0.78
C ALA A 51 1.15 -29.11 2.08
N VAL A 52 -0.14 -28.77 2.08
CA VAL A 52 -0.82 -28.08 3.19
C VAL A 52 -0.85 -28.95 4.46
N SER A 53 -0.93 -30.27 4.30
CA SER A 53 -1.02 -31.23 5.41
C SER A 53 0.27 -31.39 6.23
N SER A 54 1.44 -31.16 5.62
CA SER A 54 2.73 -31.26 6.31
C SER A 54 3.36 -29.88 6.57
N PHE A 55 3.26 -28.96 5.61
CA PHE A 55 3.85 -27.62 5.64
C PHE A 55 5.37 -27.59 5.94
N GLN A 56 6.09 -28.67 5.62
CA GLN A 56 7.52 -28.82 5.99
C GLN A 56 8.52 -28.31 4.93
N GLN A 57 8.21 -28.47 3.64
CA GLN A 57 9.15 -28.20 2.55
C GLN A 57 8.46 -27.70 1.28
N VAL A 58 9.25 -27.08 0.39
CA VAL A 58 8.83 -26.75 -0.97
C VAL A 58 9.24 -27.90 -1.88
N GLU A 59 8.25 -28.54 -2.48
CA GLU A 59 8.38 -29.66 -3.40
C GLU A 59 8.33 -29.20 -4.86
N ARG A 60 8.76 -30.09 -5.78
CA ARG A 60 8.68 -29.89 -7.24
C ARG A 60 9.28 -28.55 -7.70
N ILE A 61 10.43 -28.18 -7.12
CA ILE A 61 11.10 -26.91 -7.39
C ILE A 61 11.41 -26.76 -8.88
N GLU A 62 11.01 -25.63 -9.45
CA GLU A 62 11.16 -25.27 -10.86
C GLU A 62 11.65 -23.82 -11.02
N SER A 63 11.94 -23.43 -12.27
CA SER A 63 12.30 -22.05 -12.59
C SER A 63 11.10 -21.12 -12.41
N GLY A 64 11.28 -20.07 -11.60
CA GLY A 64 10.32 -18.97 -11.45
C GLY A 64 10.50 -17.85 -12.47
N ARG A 65 11.42 -17.98 -13.44
CA ARG A 65 11.69 -16.95 -14.45
C ARG A 65 10.43 -16.64 -15.28
N GLY A 66 9.91 -15.42 -15.19
CA GLY A 66 8.66 -15.02 -15.83
C GLY A 66 7.38 -15.39 -15.07
N LYS A 67 7.51 -16.08 -13.93
CA LYS A 67 6.45 -16.25 -12.92
C LYS A 67 6.60 -15.24 -11.77
N CYS A 68 7.86 -14.99 -11.37
CA CYS A 68 8.26 -14.16 -10.24
C CYS A 68 9.39 -13.20 -10.67
N PRO A 69 9.47 -11.98 -10.13
CA PRO A 69 10.55 -11.04 -10.41
C PRO A 69 11.89 -11.53 -9.87
N PHE A 70 12.99 -11.02 -10.45
CA PHE A 70 14.36 -11.24 -9.97
C PHE A 70 14.70 -10.37 -8.76
N GLU A 71 14.24 -9.12 -8.78
CA GLU A 71 14.52 -8.12 -7.76
C GLU A 71 13.38 -8.03 -6.73
N PRO A 72 13.66 -7.94 -5.41
CA PRO A 72 12.61 -7.90 -4.39
C PRO A 72 11.65 -6.70 -4.49
N ALA A 73 12.16 -5.54 -4.92
CA ALA A 73 11.39 -4.30 -5.07
C ALA A 73 10.64 -4.19 -6.41
N GLN A 74 10.90 -5.09 -7.36
CA GLN A 74 10.25 -5.06 -8.67
C GLN A 74 8.80 -5.53 -8.52
N ARG A 75 7.85 -4.61 -8.70
CA ARG A 75 6.43 -4.94 -8.63
C ARG A 75 6.04 -6.00 -9.67
N SER A 76 5.17 -6.91 -9.26
CA SER A 76 4.60 -7.99 -10.07
C SER A 76 3.19 -8.30 -9.60
N ALA A 77 2.39 -8.95 -10.44
CA ALA A 77 1.05 -9.40 -10.10
C ALA A 77 0.81 -10.82 -10.59
N ALA A 78 0.02 -11.60 -9.85
CA ALA A 78 -0.29 -12.98 -10.21
C ALA A 78 -1.67 -13.40 -9.68
N VAL A 79 -2.33 -14.29 -10.42
CA VAL A 79 -3.62 -14.88 -10.02
C VAL A 79 -3.68 -16.35 -10.43
N MET A 80 -4.34 -17.16 -9.61
CA MET A 80 -4.68 -18.55 -9.92
C MET A 80 -6.11 -18.60 -10.45
N ALA A 81 -6.31 -19.17 -11.64
CA ALA A 81 -7.62 -19.41 -12.24
C ALA A 81 -7.63 -20.79 -12.91
N GLY A 82 -8.68 -21.60 -12.74
CA GLY A 82 -8.73 -22.97 -13.27
C GLY A 82 -7.58 -23.89 -12.83
N GLY A 83 -6.94 -23.64 -11.67
CA GLY A 83 -5.73 -24.35 -11.23
C GLY A 83 -4.44 -23.94 -11.96
N VAL A 84 -4.48 -22.87 -12.75
CA VAL A 84 -3.38 -22.36 -13.57
C VAL A 84 -2.89 -21.00 -13.06
N LEU A 85 -1.57 -20.79 -13.05
CA LEU A 85 -0.94 -19.51 -12.75
C LEU A 85 -0.95 -18.58 -13.98
N TYR A 86 -1.51 -17.40 -13.78
CA TYR A 86 -1.37 -16.24 -14.65
C TYR A 86 -0.48 -15.22 -13.95
N ALA A 87 0.60 -14.79 -14.60
CA ALA A 87 1.63 -13.95 -13.99
C ALA A 87 2.03 -12.77 -14.89
N ALA A 88 2.19 -11.60 -14.26
CA ALA A 88 2.60 -10.34 -14.84
C ALA A 88 3.85 -9.83 -14.12
N THR A 89 5.01 -9.90 -14.77
CA THR A 89 6.32 -9.66 -14.14
C THR A 89 7.40 -9.34 -15.20
N VAL A 90 8.67 -9.40 -14.81
CA VAL A 90 9.82 -9.27 -15.70
C VAL A 90 10.47 -10.63 -15.96
N LYS A 91 10.85 -10.89 -17.20
CA LYS A 91 11.44 -12.16 -17.64
C LYS A 91 12.96 -12.21 -17.45
N ASN A 92 13.65 -11.07 -17.30
CA ASN A 92 15.11 -11.01 -17.26
C ASN A 92 15.65 -10.35 -15.98
N TYR A 93 16.94 -10.56 -15.73
CA TYR A 93 17.65 -10.08 -14.54
C TYR A 93 17.69 -8.54 -14.44
N LEU A 94 17.60 -7.84 -15.57
CA LEU A 94 17.67 -6.37 -15.64
C LEU A 94 16.32 -5.68 -15.44
N GLY A 95 15.20 -6.41 -15.37
CA GLY A 95 13.86 -5.82 -15.27
C GLY A 95 13.32 -5.20 -16.57
N THR A 96 13.99 -5.40 -17.71
CA THR A 96 13.68 -4.71 -18.98
C THR A 96 12.80 -5.51 -19.95
N GLU A 97 12.59 -6.80 -19.72
CA GLU A 97 11.68 -7.66 -20.51
C GLU A 97 10.36 -7.88 -19.74
N PRO A 98 9.34 -7.01 -19.85
CA PRO A 98 8.05 -7.24 -19.23
C PRO A 98 7.30 -8.41 -19.92
N ILE A 99 6.53 -9.16 -19.14
CA ILE A 99 5.77 -10.31 -19.63
C ILE A 99 4.47 -10.47 -18.83
N ILE A 100 3.35 -10.66 -19.54
CA ILE A 100 2.13 -11.26 -18.99
C ILE A 100 1.97 -12.64 -19.63
N SER A 101 1.85 -13.70 -18.82
CA SER A 101 1.84 -15.08 -19.32
C SER A 101 0.98 -16.05 -18.51
N ARG A 102 0.54 -17.12 -19.17
CA ARG A 102 -0.08 -18.31 -18.56
C ARG A 102 0.99 -19.38 -18.39
N ALA A 103 1.48 -19.54 -17.17
CA ALA A 103 2.74 -20.20 -16.89
C ALA A 103 2.58 -21.71 -16.59
N VAL A 104 1.95 -22.44 -17.52
CA VAL A 104 1.67 -23.88 -17.43
C VAL A 104 2.78 -24.69 -18.10
N GLY A 105 3.29 -25.71 -17.40
CA GLY A 105 4.31 -26.59 -17.98
C GLY A 105 5.62 -25.85 -18.27
N ARG A 106 6.30 -26.24 -19.35
CA ARG A 106 7.63 -25.71 -19.68
C ARG A 106 7.56 -24.31 -20.30
N ALA A 107 8.59 -23.50 -20.08
CA ALA A 107 8.60 -22.07 -20.46
C ALA A 107 8.58 -21.79 -21.98
N GLU A 108 8.94 -22.80 -22.78
CA GLU A 108 8.78 -22.83 -24.22
C GLU A 108 7.31 -22.94 -24.68
N ASP A 109 6.41 -23.48 -23.85
CA ASP A 109 5.01 -23.75 -24.20
C ASP A 109 4.01 -22.66 -23.73
N TRP A 110 4.48 -21.71 -22.93
CA TRP A 110 3.62 -20.67 -22.33
C TRP A 110 3.04 -19.71 -23.37
N ILE A 111 1.73 -19.45 -23.29
CA ILE A 111 1.12 -18.29 -23.94
C ILE A 111 1.52 -17.03 -23.18
N ARG A 112 1.99 -16.02 -23.91
CA ARG A 112 2.55 -14.79 -23.34
C ARG A 112 2.31 -13.57 -24.22
N THR A 113 2.56 -12.37 -23.68
CA THR A 113 2.59 -11.14 -24.47
C THR A 113 3.71 -11.14 -25.51
N GLU A 114 3.49 -10.45 -26.63
CA GLU A 114 4.56 -10.23 -27.60
C GLU A 114 5.57 -9.21 -27.06
N THR A 115 6.84 -9.35 -27.44
CA THR A 115 7.93 -8.44 -27.01
C THR A 115 7.93 -7.15 -27.85
N LEU A 116 6.84 -6.39 -27.79
CA LEU A 116 6.63 -5.13 -28.50
C LEU A 116 6.20 -4.01 -27.52
N PRO A 117 6.76 -2.79 -27.62
CA PRO A 117 6.34 -1.66 -26.79
C PRO A 117 4.88 -1.21 -26.98
N SER A 118 4.19 -1.61 -28.06
CA SER A 118 2.73 -1.41 -28.19
C SER A 118 1.96 -2.26 -27.17
N TRP A 119 2.45 -3.44 -26.81
CA TRP A 119 1.82 -4.35 -25.86
C TRP A 119 2.09 -3.94 -24.42
N LEU A 120 3.36 -3.74 -24.05
CA LEU A 120 3.81 -3.37 -22.71
C LEU A 120 5.02 -2.43 -22.80
N ASN A 121 4.92 -1.22 -22.24
CA ASN A 121 5.98 -0.20 -22.31
C ASN A 121 6.49 0.22 -20.92
N ALA A 122 7.51 -0.49 -20.42
CA ALA A 122 8.04 -0.35 -19.06
C ALA A 122 6.95 -0.37 -17.94
N PRO A 123 6.11 -1.42 -17.88
CA PRO A 123 5.00 -1.49 -16.92
C PRO A 123 5.47 -1.76 -15.48
N ALA A 124 4.87 -1.04 -14.54
CA ALA A 124 4.82 -1.39 -13.12
C ALA A 124 3.49 -2.09 -12.83
N PHE A 125 3.54 -3.41 -12.65
CA PHE A 125 2.34 -4.22 -12.36
C PHE A 125 1.82 -3.99 -10.95
N VAL A 126 0.50 -4.07 -10.77
CA VAL A 126 -0.18 -3.77 -9.50
C VAL A 126 -1.03 -4.96 -9.03
N ALA A 127 -1.97 -5.42 -9.86
CA ALA A 127 -2.89 -6.49 -9.49
C ALA A 127 -3.23 -7.39 -10.69
N ALA A 128 -3.68 -8.61 -10.39
CA ALA A 128 -4.24 -9.55 -11.36
C ALA A 128 -5.49 -10.19 -10.75
N VAL A 129 -6.58 -10.26 -11.52
CA VAL A 129 -7.90 -10.72 -11.03
C VAL A 129 -8.56 -11.57 -12.11
N ALA A 130 -9.10 -12.73 -11.73
CA ALA A 130 -9.93 -13.55 -12.60
C ALA A 130 -11.41 -13.23 -12.36
N LEU A 131 -12.20 -13.07 -13.42
CA LEU A 131 -13.65 -12.97 -13.41
C LEU A 131 -14.25 -14.12 -14.22
N ARG A 132 -15.17 -14.88 -13.64
CA ARG A 132 -15.86 -15.99 -14.31
C ARG A 132 -17.04 -15.47 -15.15
N PRO A 133 -17.48 -16.16 -16.22
CA PRO A 133 -18.65 -15.79 -17.01
C PRO A 133 -19.90 -15.47 -16.17
N ALA A 134 -20.18 -16.28 -15.15
CA ALA A 134 -21.31 -16.07 -14.24
C ALA A 134 -21.26 -14.75 -13.44
N GLU A 135 -20.06 -14.18 -13.18
CA GLU A 135 -19.91 -12.87 -12.52
C GLU A 135 -20.31 -11.70 -13.44
N TRP A 136 -20.58 -11.98 -14.73
CA TRP A 136 -21.16 -11.07 -15.71
C TRP A 136 -22.66 -11.28 -15.95
N GLY A 137 -23.20 -12.42 -15.51
CA GLY A 137 -24.49 -12.93 -15.98
C GLY A 137 -24.43 -13.70 -17.30
N ASP A 138 -23.23 -14.03 -17.81
CA ASP A 138 -23.06 -14.85 -19.01
C ASP A 138 -23.24 -16.35 -18.67
N GLU A 139 -24.03 -17.08 -19.46
CA GLU A 139 -24.25 -18.53 -19.29
C GLU A 139 -23.07 -19.39 -19.80
N ASP A 140 -22.25 -18.86 -20.71
CA ASP A 140 -21.09 -19.53 -21.29
C ASP A 140 -19.87 -18.60 -21.45
N GLY A 141 -18.69 -19.19 -21.57
CA GLY A 141 -17.44 -18.46 -21.79
C GLY A 141 -16.25 -19.10 -21.09
N ASP A 142 -15.08 -18.50 -21.28
CA ASP A 142 -13.89 -18.76 -20.47
C ASP A 142 -13.77 -17.70 -19.36
N ASP A 143 -13.04 -18.00 -18.28
CA ASP A 143 -12.65 -16.98 -17.30
C ASP A 143 -11.87 -15.83 -18.00
N GLU A 144 -12.21 -14.59 -17.68
CA GLU A 144 -11.48 -13.41 -18.13
C GLU A 144 -10.45 -13.01 -17.06
N ILE A 145 -9.18 -12.91 -17.47
CA ILE A 145 -8.07 -12.58 -16.58
C ILE A 145 -7.65 -11.14 -16.82
N TYR A 146 -7.89 -10.30 -15.81
CA TYR A 146 -7.57 -8.89 -15.79
C TYR A 146 -6.22 -8.62 -15.14
N PHE A 147 -5.47 -7.67 -15.70
CA PHE A 147 -4.20 -7.19 -15.18
C PHE A 147 -4.22 -5.67 -15.08
N PHE A 148 -3.83 -5.16 -13.93
CA PHE A 148 -3.78 -3.74 -13.61
C PHE A 148 -2.33 -3.30 -13.42
N PHE A 149 -1.94 -2.21 -14.08
CA PHE A 149 -0.56 -1.73 -14.08
C PHE A 149 -0.47 -0.25 -14.48
N THR A 150 0.69 0.37 -14.32
CA THR A 150 1.01 1.68 -14.90
C THR A 150 2.16 1.52 -15.87
N GLU A 151 2.07 2.10 -17.07
CA GLU A 151 3.13 2.04 -18.09
C GLU A 151 3.40 3.43 -18.69
N THR A 152 4.48 3.59 -19.45
CA THR A 152 4.75 4.83 -20.20
C THR A 152 3.89 4.89 -21.46
N SER A 153 3.15 5.99 -21.66
CA SER A 153 2.30 6.19 -22.84
C SER A 153 3.11 6.14 -24.14
N ARG A 154 2.44 5.70 -25.22
CA ARG A 154 2.92 5.80 -26.61
C ARG A 154 1.96 6.59 -27.51
N ALA A 155 0.84 7.07 -26.97
CA ALA A 155 -0.14 7.86 -27.71
C ALA A 155 0.31 9.32 -27.87
N PHE A 156 1.22 9.81 -27.03
CA PHE A 156 1.77 11.16 -27.06
C PHE A 156 3.25 11.10 -27.40
N ASP A 157 3.67 11.92 -28.37
CA ASP A 157 5.09 12.14 -28.70
C ASP A 157 5.60 13.34 -27.87
N SER A 158 5.65 13.16 -26.56
CA SER A 158 6.07 14.17 -25.58
C SER A 158 7.49 13.91 -25.09
N TYR A 159 8.28 14.98 -24.90
CA TYR A 159 9.59 14.91 -24.25
C TYR A 159 9.51 14.32 -22.83
N GLU A 160 8.37 14.46 -22.17
CA GLU A 160 8.07 13.86 -20.87
C GLU A 160 7.44 12.48 -21.03
N HIS A 161 7.96 11.50 -20.27
CA HIS A 161 7.41 10.14 -20.22
C HIS A 161 6.15 10.10 -19.36
N ILE A 162 5.01 10.47 -19.96
CA ILE A 162 3.70 10.42 -19.31
C ILE A 162 3.39 8.97 -18.90
N LYS A 163 3.22 8.74 -17.58
CA LYS A 163 2.73 7.46 -17.04
C LYS A 163 1.22 7.40 -17.24
N VAL A 164 0.68 6.20 -17.50
CA VAL A 164 -0.76 6.00 -17.63
C VAL A 164 -1.17 4.69 -16.97
N PRO A 165 -2.19 4.69 -16.09
CA PRO A 165 -2.80 3.47 -15.56
C PRO A 165 -3.48 2.67 -16.67
N ARG A 166 -3.39 1.35 -16.58
CA ARG A 166 -3.89 0.38 -17.55
C ARG A 166 -4.69 -0.70 -16.87
N VAL A 167 -5.79 -1.07 -17.53
CA VAL A 167 -6.39 -2.39 -17.38
C VAL A 167 -6.17 -3.15 -18.69
N ALA A 168 -5.71 -4.40 -18.59
CA ALA A 168 -5.64 -5.34 -19.70
C ALA A 168 -6.43 -6.61 -19.38
N ARG A 169 -6.93 -7.29 -20.42
CA ARG A 169 -7.70 -8.54 -20.34
C ARG A 169 -7.08 -9.59 -21.26
N VAL A 170 -7.15 -10.86 -20.87
CA VAL A 170 -6.96 -12.05 -21.73
C VAL A 170 -8.01 -13.10 -21.37
N CYS A 171 -8.34 -13.99 -22.31
CA CYS A 171 -9.31 -15.07 -22.07
C CYS A 171 -8.59 -16.36 -21.65
N ALA A 172 -9.11 -17.07 -20.64
CA ALA A 172 -8.43 -18.23 -20.07
C ALA A 172 -8.25 -19.39 -21.05
N GLY A 173 -9.14 -19.58 -22.04
CA GLY A 173 -9.08 -20.61 -23.07
C GLY A 173 -8.25 -20.26 -24.31
N ASP A 174 -7.61 -19.09 -24.36
CA ASP A 174 -6.74 -18.68 -25.49
C ASP A 174 -5.54 -19.66 -25.65
N LEU A 175 -5.36 -20.23 -26.84
CA LEU A 175 -4.30 -21.20 -27.17
C LEU A 175 -3.18 -20.58 -28.02
N GLY A 176 -3.25 -19.27 -28.25
CA GLY A 176 -2.47 -18.57 -29.26
C GLY A 176 -2.94 -18.83 -30.69
N GLY A 177 -2.21 -18.26 -31.65
CA GLY A 177 -2.48 -18.43 -33.08
C GLY A 177 -1.65 -19.53 -33.75
N ARG A 178 -2.13 -20.06 -34.88
CA ARG A 178 -1.50 -21.20 -35.57
C ARG A 178 -0.25 -20.83 -36.37
N LYS A 179 -0.22 -19.64 -36.98
CA LYS A 179 0.89 -19.13 -37.81
C LYS A 179 1.38 -17.79 -37.26
N THR A 180 0.51 -16.78 -37.30
CA THR A 180 0.68 -15.52 -36.57
C THR A 180 0.41 -15.76 -35.08
N LEU A 181 1.05 -15.00 -34.18
CA LEU A 181 0.89 -15.09 -32.72
C LEU A 181 1.04 -16.52 -32.13
N ARG A 182 1.98 -17.32 -32.66
CA ARG A 182 2.32 -18.62 -32.08
C ARG A 182 2.83 -18.50 -30.66
N GLN A 183 2.14 -19.15 -29.72
CA GLN A 183 2.40 -19.04 -28.28
C GLN A 183 2.40 -17.57 -27.80
N ARG A 184 1.47 -16.78 -28.35
CA ARG A 184 1.17 -15.42 -27.92
C ARG A 184 -0.33 -15.26 -27.77
N TRP A 185 -0.76 -14.39 -26.86
CA TRP A 185 -2.18 -14.10 -26.69
C TRP A 185 -2.82 -13.63 -28.01
N THR A 186 -3.97 -14.17 -28.39
CA THR A 186 -4.85 -13.61 -29.42
C THR A 186 -5.98 -12.77 -28.82
N THR A 187 -6.04 -12.70 -27.49
CA THR A 187 -7.09 -12.03 -26.70
C THR A 187 -6.57 -10.89 -25.80
N PHE A 188 -5.28 -10.52 -25.94
CA PHE A 188 -4.70 -9.42 -25.18
C PHE A 188 -5.17 -8.06 -25.71
N LEU A 189 -6.01 -7.39 -24.92
CA LEU A 189 -6.43 -6.00 -25.12
C LEU A 189 -6.17 -5.19 -23.85
N LYS A 190 -5.86 -3.90 -23.99
CA LYS A 190 -5.70 -2.95 -22.88
C LYS A 190 -6.39 -1.62 -23.16
N ALA A 191 -6.84 -0.95 -22.10
CA ALA A 191 -7.43 0.40 -22.14
C ALA A 191 -6.71 1.34 -21.15
N ASP A 192 -6.85 2.65 -21.34
CA ASP A 192 -6.48 3.64 -20.31
C ASP A 192 -7.44 3.48 -19.10
N LEU A 193 -6.94 3.55 -17.87
CA LEU A 193 -7.76 3.72 -16.66
C LEU A 193 -7.66 5.19 -16.22
N LEU A 194 -8.77 5.92 -16.28
CA LEU A 194 -8.83 7.31 -15.84
C LEU A 194 -9.29 7.36 -14.38
N CYS A 195 -8.54 8.01 -13.50
CA CYS A 195 -9.06 8.50 -12.22
C CYS A 195 -8.79 10.01 -12.16
N PRO A 196 -9.83 10.87 -12.16
CA PRO A 196 -9.62 12.32 -12.09
C PRO A 196 -8.91 12.71 -10.79
N GLY A 197 -8.00 13.69 -10.87
CA GLY A 197 -7.25 14.23 -9.73
C GLY A 197 -7.93 15.43 -9.08
N PRO A 198 -7.27 16.08 -8.09
CA PRO A 198 -7.81 17.24 -7.37
C PRO A 198 -8.00 18.49 -8.24
N GLU A 199 -7.14 18.70 -9.24
CA GLU A 199 -7.25 19.84 -10.16
C GLU A 199 -8.01 19.45 -11.43
N HIS A 200 -8.90 20.34 -11.88
CA HIS A 200 -9.64 20.17 -13.13
C HIS A 200 -8.68 19.95 -14.31
N GLY A 201 -8.69 18.74 -14.88
CA GLY A 201 -7.88 18.37 -16.05
C GLY A 201 -6.57 17.61 -15.76
N ARG A 202 -6.15 17.42 -14.49
CA ARG A 202 -5.02 16.53 -14.16
C ARG A 202 -5.53 15.22 -13.57
N ALA A 203 -5.31 14.11 -14.27
CA ALA A 203 -5.61 12.76 -13.77
C ALA A 203 -4.48 12.23 -12.86
N SER A 204 -4.83 11.42 -11.85
CA SER A 204 -3.85 10.70 -11.03
C SER A 204 -3.27 9.54 -11.85
N SER A 205 -2.05 9.71 -12.33
CA SER A 205 -1.50 8.91 -13.44
C SER A 205 -0.65 7.70 -13.02
N VAL A 206 -0.54 7.41 -11.72
CA VAL A 206 0.14 6.22 -11.18
C VAL A 206 -0.83 5.40 -10.36
N LEU A 207 -1.04 4.13 -10.71
CA LEU A 207 -1.85 3.20 -9.94
C LEU A 207 -1.00 2.58 -8.82
N GLN A 208 -1.46 2.66 -7.58
CA GLN A 208 -0.77 2.13 -6.41
C GLN A 208 -1.25 0.73 -6.05
N ASP A 209 -2.56 0.53 -5.97
CA ASP A 209 -3.19 -0.74 -5.60
C ASP A 209 -4.57 -0.89 -6.26
N MET A 210 -5.08 -2.12 -6.37
CA MET A 210 -6.39 -2.40 -6.95
C MET A 210 -7.05 -3.59 -6.26
N ALA A 211 -8.13 -3.32 -5.51
CA ALA A 211 -8.95 -4.34 -4.87
C ALA A 211 -10.18 -4.68 -5.73
N ILE A 212 -10.70 -5.90 -5.55
CA ILE A 212 -12.02 -6.30 -6.04
C ILE A 212 -12.95 -6.60 -4.86
N LEU A 213 -14.08 -5.89 -4.83
CA LEU A 213 -15.23 -6.22 -4.01
C LEU A 213 -16.09 -7.24 -4.77
N ARG A 214 -16.36 -8.39 -4.16
CA ARG A 214 -17.37 -9.36 -4.63
C ARG A 214 -18.52 -9.42 -3.62
N PRO A 215 -19.79 -9.41 -4.06
CA PRO A 215 -20.93 -9.68 -3.18
C PRO A 215 -20.84 -11.08 -2.56
N GLU A 216 -21.27 -11.24 -1.30
CA GLU A 216 -21.12 -12.50 -0.57
C GLU A 216 -22.01 -13.63 -1.13
N ASP A 217 -23.26 -13.32 -1.47
CA ASP A 217 -24.22 -14.29 -2.04
C ASP A 217 -23.96 -14.63 -3.51
N GLY A 218 -22.95 -14.04 -4.15
CA GLY A 218 -22.71 -14.14 -5.60
C GLY A 218 -23.75 -13.42 -6.47
N GLY A 219 -24.82 -12.89 -5.88
CA GLY A 219 -25.77 -11.99 -6.53
C GLY A 219 -25.26 -10.56 -6.53
N GLY A 220 -25.15 -9.95 -7.71
CA GLY A 220 -24.69 -8.57 -7.89
C GLY A 220 -23.35 -8.48 -8.63
N THR A 221 -23.05 -7.30 -9.17
CA THR A 221 -21.83 -7.08 -9.96
C THR A 221 -20.62 -6.83 -9.05
N PRO A 222 -19.43 -7.37 -9.38
CA PRO A 222 -18.21 -6.99 -8.68
C PRO A 222 -17.89 -5.50 -8.89
N ILE A 223 -17.10 -4.91 -7.99
CA ILE A 223 -16.60 -3.53 -8.14
C ILE A 223 -15.08 -3.52 -7.93
N PHE A 224 -14.35 -2.85 -8.81
CA PHE A 224 -12.92 -2.61 -8.65
C PHE A 224 -12.69 -1.27 -7.93
N TYR A 225 -11.87 -1.25 -6.87
CA TYR A 225 -11.45 -0.03 -6.19
C TYR A 225 -9.94 0.16 -6.38
N GLY A 226 -9.55 1.23 -7.05
CA GLY A 226 -8.16 1.58 -7.31
C GLY A 226 -7.71 2.77 -6.49
N ILE A 227 -6.51 2.70 -5.92
CA ILE A 227 -5.78 3.85 -5.38
C ILE A 227 -4.85 4.38 -6.46
N PHE A 228 -4.88 5.68 -6.70
CA PHE A 228 -4.03 6.37 -7.66
C PHE A 228 -3.26 7.51 -6.99
N SER A 229 -2.06 7.81 -7.45
CA SER A 229 -1.28 8.96 -7.03
C SER A 229 -0.86 9.83 -8.22
N SER A 230 -0.41 11.05 -7.93
CA SER A 230 0.29 11.89 -8.91
C SER A 230 1.59 11.24 -9.39
N GLN A 231 2.00 11.50 -10.64
CA GLN A 231 3.36 11.22 -11.12
C GLN A 231 4.36 12.34 -10.81
N TRP A 232 3.85 13.52 -10.42
CA TRP A 232 4.63 14.73 -10.16
C TRP A 232 5.02 14.79 -8.68
N GLU A 233 6.29 15.01 -8.40
CA GLU A 233 6.83 15.11 -7.04
C GLU A 233 6.31 16.37 -6.32
N GLY A 234 6.19 16.29 -4.99
CA GLY A 234 5.97 17.46 -4.11
C GLY A 234 4.72 17.43 -3.24
N ALA A 235 3.75 16.53 -3.49
CA ALA A 235 2.56 16.41 -2.65
C ALA A 235 2.07 14.95 -2.55
N ALA A 236 1.62 14.55 -1.36
CA ALA A 236 1.07 13.22 -1.06
C ALA A 236 -0.37 13.08 -1.58
N ILE A 237 -0.56 13.35 -2.87
CA ILE A 237 -1.88 13.32 -3.51
C ILE A 237 -2.27 11.88 -3.80
N SER A 238 -3.34 11.42 -3.15
CA SER A 238 -3.98 10.13 -3.44
C SER A 238 -5.43 10.35 -3.86
N THR A 239 -5.90 9.56 -4.83
CA THR A 239 -7.31 9.48 -5.19
C THR A 239 -7.80 8.03 -5.19
N VAL A 240 -9.04 7.82 -4.78
CA VAL A 240 -9.70 6.51 -4.80
C VAL A 240 -10.83 6.54 -5.82
N CYS A 241 -10.79 5.66 -6.80
CA CYS A 241 -11.84 5.52 -7.83
C CYS A 241 -12.43 4.10 -7.80
N ALA A 242 -13.75 4.02 -8.01
CA ALA A 242 -14.44 2.75 -8.27
C ALA A 242 -14.68 2.57 -9.78
N PHE A 243 -14.54 1.36 -10.29
CA PHE A 243 -14.82 0.99 -11.69
C PHE A 243 -15.72 -0.24 -11.73
N ARG A 244 -16.77 -0.21 -12.57
CA ARG A 244 -17.55 -1.43 -12.82
C ARG A 244 -16.82 -2.29 -13.86
N PRO A 245 -16.77 -3.62 -13.70
CA PRO A 245 -16.30 -4.53 -14.75
C PRO A 245 -17.02 -4.29 -16.09
N GLN A 246 -18.31 -3.97 -16.07
CA GLN A 246 -19.14 -3.71 -17.25
C GLN A 246 -18.63 -2.53 -18.08
N ASP A 247 -18.17 -1.47 -17.42
CA ASP A 247 -17.61 -0.28 -18.08
C ASP A 247 -16.28 -0.65 -18.77
N ILE A 248 -15.44 -1.46 -18.10
CA ILE A 248 -14.20 -2.00 -18.68
C ILE A 248 -14.49 -2.89 -19.90
N ARG A 249 -15.46 -3.82 -19.80
CA ARG A 249 -15.82 -4.72 -20.91
C ARG A 249 -16.38 -3.94 -22.12
N THR A 250 -17.16 -2.90 -21.87
CA THR A 250 -17.68 -1.98 -22.90
C THR A 250 -16.55 -1.29 -23.64
N VAL A 251 -15.56 -0.73 -22.92
CA VAL A 251 -14.40 -0.08 -23.53
C VAL A 251 -13.51 -1.05 -24.31
N LEU A 252 -13.28 -2.26 -23.79
CA LEU A 252 -12.53 -3.32 -24.50
C LEU A 252 -13.24 -3.81 -25.78
N ASN A 253 -14.55 -3.58 -25.89
CA ASN A 253 -15.33 -3.85 -27.09
C ASN A 253 -15.53 -2.60 -27.98
N GLY A 254 -14.97 -1.44 -27.61
CA GLY A 254 -15.05 -0.17 -28.34
C GLY A 254 -14.01 0.01 -29.47
N PRO A 255 -13.80 1.23 -29.98
CA PRO A 255 -12.81 1.49 -31.05
C PRO A 255 -11.37 1.22 -30.61
N PHE A 256 -10.53 0.75 -31.53
CA PHE A 256 -9.09 0.55 -31.31
C PHE A 256 -8.31 1.87 -31.53
N LYS A 257 -7.15 2.03 -30.90
CA LYS A 257 -6.24 3.18 -31.11
C LYS A 257 -5.09 2.82 -32.04
N GLU A 258 -4.82 3.69 -33.01
CA GLU A 258 -3.66 3.62 -33.89
C GLU A 258 -2.38 4.05 -33.14
N LEU A 259 -1.31 3.26 -33.24
CA LEU A 259 -0.03 3.47 -32.52
C LEU A 259 1.21 3.33 -33.41
N LYS A 260 1.03 2.88 -34.65
CA LYS A 260 2.07 2.46 -35.58
C LYS A 260 2.26 3.46 -36.72
N HIS A 261 1.18 4.06 -37.22
CA HIS A 261 1.23 5.04 -38.30
C HIS A 261 1.33 6.47 -37.76
N ASP A 262 2.50 7.10 -37.91
CA ASP A 262 2.84 8.39 -37.30
C ASP A 262 1.82 9.51 -37.57
N CYS A 263 1.31 9.63 -38.79
CA CYS A 263 0.31 10.64 -39.16
C CYS A 263 -1.04 10.49 -38.43
N ASN A 264 -1.40 9.28 -38.04
CA ASN A 264 -2.68 8.94 -37.39
C ASN A 264 -2.47 8.45 -35.94
N ARG A 265 -1.26 8.59 -35.39
CA ARG A 265 -0.91 8.05 -34.08
C ARG A 265 -1.77 8.71 -33.00
N GLY A 266 -2.43 7.88 -32.18
CA GLY A 266 -3.34 8.33 -31.14
C GLY A 266 -4.80 8.53 -31.58
N LEU A 267 -5.11 8.38 -32.87
CA LEU A 267 -6.49 8.44 -33.38
C LEU A 267 -7.19 7.06 -33.31
N PRO A 268 -8.53 7.01 -33.31
CA PRO A 268 -9.27 5.76 -33.46
C PRO A 268 -9.08 5.14 -34.85
N VAL A 269 -8.98 3.81 -34.90
CA VAL A 269 -9.02 3.01 -36.12
C VAL A 269 -10.45 3.00 -36.68
N VAL A 270 -10.59 3.12 -38.00
CA VAL A 270 -11.89 3.12 -38.67
C VAL A 270 -12.52 1.72 -38.62
N ASP A 271 -13.80 1.63 -38.25
CA ASP A 271 -14.50 0.34 -38.06
C ASP A 271 -14.45 -0.59 -39.28
N ASN A 272 -14.46 -0.04 -40.50
CA ASN A 272 -14.37 -0.83 -41.74
C ASN A 272 -13.02 -1.56 -41.91
N ASP A 273 -11.97 -1.11 -41.24
CA ASP A 273 -10.64 -1.75 -41.29
C ASP A 273 -10.52 -2.91 -40.28
N VAL A 274 -11.37 -2.90 -39.23
CA VAL A 274 -11.44 -3.94 -38.19
C VAL A 274 -11.94 -5.26 -38.81
N PRO A 275 -11.12 -6.32 -38.85
CA PRO A 275 -11.51 -7.59 -39.46
C PRO A 275 -12.52 -8.36 -38.60
N GLN A 276 -13.18 -9.34 -39.21
CA GLN A 276 -14.11 -10.24 -38.54
C GLN A 276 -13.56 -11.69 -38.49
N PRO A 277 -13.83 -12.47 -37.42
CA PRO A 277 -14.48 -12.04 -36.17
C PRO A 277 -13.64 -10.99 -35.43
N ARG A 278 -14.28 -10.20 -34.57
CA ARG A 278 -13.67 -9.02 -33.96
C ARG A 278 -12.38 -9.40 -33.18
N PRO A 279 -11.26 -8.67 -33.38
CA PRO A 279 -10.00 -9.03 -32.74
C PRO A 279 -10.08 -8.87 -31.21
N GLY A 280 -9.60 -9.88 -30.48
CA GLY A 280 -9.48 -9.83 -29.03
C GLY A 280 -10.65 -10.40 -28.22
N GLU A 281 -11.73 -10.82 -28.88
CA GLU A 281 -12.87 -11.47 -28.21
C GLU A 281 -12.54 -12.89 -27.73
N CYS A 282 -13.17 -13.30 -26.62
CA CYS A 282 -13.12 -14.68 -26.15
C CYS A 282 -13.97 -15.59 -27.04
N ILE A 283 -13.57 -16.85 -27.20
CA ILE A 283 -14.26 -17.82 -28.07
C ILE A 283 -15.51 -18.38 -27.37
N ALA A 284 -16.57 -17.58 -27.33
CA ALA A 284 -17.90 -17.98 -26.85
C ALA A 284 -18.65 -18.87 -27.86
N ASN A 285 -19.81 -19.40 -27.47
CA ASN A 285 -20.58 -20.34 -28.30
C ASN A 285 -21.02 -19.78 -29.66
N ASN A 286 -21.26 -18.47 -29.77
CA ASN A 286 -21.55 -17.78 -31.04
C ASN A 286 -20.40 -17.94 -32.06
N MET A 287 -19.15 -17.80 -31.65
CA MET A 287 -17.97 -17.98 -32.51
C MET A 287 -17.77 -19.44 -32.91
N LYS A 288 -18.05 -20.38 -31.98
CA LYS A 288 -18.01 -21.83 -32.27
C LYS A 288 -19.02 -22.21 -33.35
N LEU A 289 -20.23 -21.63 -33.33
CA LEU A 289 -21.23 -21.80 -34.39
C LEU A 289 -20.77 -21.23 -35.75
N GLN A 290 -19.97 -20.17 -35.74
CA GLN A 290 -19.30 -19.61 -36.93
C GLN A 290 -18.04 -20.40 -37.36
N GLN A 291 -17.89 -21.66 -36.90
CA GLN A 291 -16.77 -22.57 -37.18
C GLN A 291 -15.42 -22.17 -36.54
N PHE A 292 -15.38 -21.13 -35.70
CA PHE A 292 -14.18 -20.78 -34.92
C PHE A 292 -14.13 -21.54 -33.60
N GLY A 293 -13.72 -22.81 -33.65
CA GLY A 293 -13.68 -23.69 -32.47
C GLY A 293 -12.60 -23.34 -31.43
N SER A 294 -11.60 -22.51 -31.77
CA SER A 294 -10.56 -22.03 -30.84
C SER A 294 -9.74 -20.88 -31.46
N SER A 295 -8.89 -20.20 -30.67
CA SER A 295 -7.97 -19.16 -31.17
C SER A 295 -7.07 -19.63 -32.32
N LEU A 296 -6.72 -20.93 -32.37
CA LEU A 296 -5.91 -21.54 -33.43
C LEU A 296 -6.61 -21.54 -34.81
N SER A 297 -7.93 -21.37 -34.83
CA SER A 297 -8.74 -21.29 -36.05
C SER A 297 -8.98 -19.86 -36.56
N LEU A 298 -8.54 -18.84 -35.81
CA LEU A 298 -8.73 -17.44 -36.20
C LEU A 298 -7.94 -17.07 -37.48
N PRO A 299 -8.49 -16.22 -38.37
CA PRO A 299 -7.79 -15.80 -39.59
C PRO A 299 -6.51 -15.00 -39.27
N ASP A 300 -5.45 -15.20 -40.06
CA ASP A 300 -4.18 -14.45 -39.89
C ASP A 300 -4.37 -12.91 -39.99
N ARG A 301 -5.40 -12.41 -40.69
CA ARG A 301 -5.75 -10.97 -40.71
C ARG A 301 -6.17 -10.46 -39.34
N VAL A 302 -7.01 -11.21 -38.61
CA VAL A 302 -7.46 -10.89 -37.23
C VAL A 302 -6.27 -10.91 -36.27
N LEU A 303 -5.43 -11.95 -36.38
CA LEU A 303 -4.23 -12.10 -35.54
C LEU A 303 -3.17 -11.03 -35.80
N THR A 304 -3.00 -10.62 -37.06
CA THR A 304 -2.10 -9.51 -37.42
C THR A 304 -2.64 -8.17 -36.91
N PHE A 305 -3.97 -7.96 -36.99
CA PHE A 305 -4.59 -6.74 -36.51
C PHE A 305 -4.39 -6.55 -35.00
N ILE A 306 -4.72 -7.54 -34.16
CA ILE A 306 -4.58 -7.38 -32.69
C ILE A 306 -3.12 -7.26 -32.25
N ARG A 307 -2.18 -7.91 -32.95
CA ARG A 307 -0.74 -7.74 -32.67
C ARG A 307 -0.30 -6.29 -32.82
N ASP A 308 -0.85 -5.58 -33.80
CA ASP A 308 -0.48 -4.20 -34.12
C ASP A 308 -1.36 -3.19 -33.34
N HIS A 309 -2.60 -3.55 -32.96
CA HIS A 309 -3.58 -2.70 -32.25
C HIS A 309 -4.09 -3.32 -30.92
N PRO A 310 -3.23 -3.50 -29.90
CA PRO A 310 -3.66 -4.05 -28.60
C PRO A 310 -4.31 -3.00 -27.68
N LEU A 311 -4.35 -1.72 -28.07
CA LEU A 311 -4.82 -0.60 -27.26
C LEU A 311 -6.19 -0.10 -27.73
N MET A 312 -7.12 0.11 -26.80
CA MET A 312 -8.41 0.78 -27.06
C MET A 312 -8.27 2.30 -27.13
N ASP A 313 -9.17 2.93 -27.88
CA ASP A 313 -9.20 4.38 -28.04
C ASP A 313 -9.76 5.10 -26.82
N GLN A 314 -10.86 4.60 -26.27
CA GLN A 314 -11.53 5.24 -25.14
C GLN A 314 -10.92 4.80 -23.79
N PRO A 315 -10.87 5.70 -22.79
CA PRO A 315 -10.51 5.34 -21.43
C PRO A 315 -11.69 4.67 -20.70
N VAL A 316 -11.39 3.87 -19.68
CA VAL A 316 -12.36 3.48 -18.66
C VAL A 316 -12.47 4.62 -17.64
N ILE A 317 -13.68 5.14 -17.49
CA ILE A 317 -14.06 6.21 -16.56
C ILE A 317 -14.59 5.57 -15.25
N PRO A 318 -14.42 6.19 -14.06
CA PRO A 318 -14.99 5.67 -12.82
C PRO A 318 -16.51 5.59 -12.85
N ALA A 319 -17.07 4.70 -12.02
CA ALA A 319 -18.49 4.34 -11.96
C ALA A 319 -19.47 5.50 -11.67
N ASP A 320 -18.94 6.61 -11.17
CA ASP A 320 -19.65 7.82 -10.73
C ASP A 320 -19.10 9.08 -11.43
N ASP A 321 -18.35 8.92 -12.53
CA ASP A 321 -17.64 9.97 -13.30
C ASP A 321 -16.60 10.82 -12.53
N HIS A 322 -16.45 10.62 -11.22
CA HIS A 322 -15.51 11.33 -10.34
C HIS A 322 -14.81 10.40 -9.33
N PRO A 323 -13.69 10.80 -8.70
CA PRO A 323 -13.07 10.07 -7.61
C PRO A 323 -13.97 10.09 -6.36
N LEU A 324 -14.04 8.95 -5.65
CA LEU A 324 -14.80 8.81 -4.41
C LEU A 324 -14.15 9.54 -3.23
N LEU A 325 -12.81 9.61 -3.22
CA LEU A 325 -11.98 10.31 -2.25
C LEU A 325 -10.78 10.96 -2.96
N VAL A 326 -10.40 12.13 -2.49
CA VAL A 326 -9.21 12.88 -2.91
C VAL A 326 -8.54 13.42 -1.64
N THR A 327 -7.26 13.10 -1.44
CA THR A 327 -6.40 13.61 -0.37
C THR A 327 -5.18 14.30 -0.97
N THR A 328 -4.58 15.23 -0.24
CA THR A 328 -3.36 15.96 -0.64
C THR A 328 -2.20 15.82 0.35
N ASP A 329 -2.52 15.28 1.53
CA ASP A 329 -1.67 15.09 2.71
C ASP A 329 -1.38 13.60 3.00
N THR A 330 -2.22 12.70 2.51
CA THR A 330 -2.22 11.28 2.84
C THR A 330 -1.84 10.43 1.62
N ALA A 331 -0.71 9.72 1.71
CA ALA A 331 -0.26 8.75 0.72
C ALA A 331 -0.84 7.35 1.01
N TYR A 332 -1.87 6.94 0.25
CA TYR A 332 -2.43 5.59 0.36
C TYR A 332 -1.66 4.59 -0.51
N LEU A 333 -1.36 3.41 0.05
CA LEU A 333 -0.58 2.36 -0.60
C LEU A 333 -1.35 1.07 -0.83
N ARG A 334 -2.37 0.77 0.00
CA ARG A 334 -3.14 -0.49 -0.05
C ARG A 334 -4.61 -0.27 0.17
N VAL A 335 -5.46 -1.04 -0.53
CA VAL A 335 -6.91 -1.05 -0.33
C VAL A 335 -7.43 -2.48 -0.14
N VAL A 336 -8.37 -2.64 0.80
CA VAL A 336 -9.25 -3.82 0.90
C VAL A 336 -10.68 -3.32 1.01
N ALA A 337 -11.58 -3.87 0.21
CA ALA A 337 -13.01 -3.56 0.25
C ALA A 337 -13.81 -4.79 0.68
N HIS A 338 -14.84 -4.58 1.50
CA HIS A 338 -15.88 -5.57 1.78
C HIS A 338 -17.25 -4.87 1.87
N ARG A 339 -18.32 -5.65 1.89
CA ARG A 339 -19.68 -5.14 2.02
C ARG A 339 -20.22 -5.47 3.41
N VAL A 340 -20.94 -4.52 4.00
CA VAL A 340 -21.56 -4.68 5.32
C VAL A 340 -23.03 -4.26 5.24
N THR A 341 -23.91 -5.14 5.69
CA THR A 341 -25.34 -4.82 5.89
C THR A 341 -25.51 -4.04 7.19
N SER A 342 -26.15 -2.87 7.12
CA SER A 342 -26.50 -2.05 8.28
C SER A 342 -27.68 -2.63 9.06
N LEU A 343 -27.97 -2.04 10.23
CA LEU A 343 -29.15 -2.34 11.05
C LEU A 343 -30.48 -2.11 10.29
N SER A 344 -30.49 -1.25 9.27
CA SER A 344 -31.66 -1.00 8.41
C SER A 344 -31.80 -1.99 7.25
N GLY A 345 -30.89 -2.96 7.12
CA GLY A 345 -30.84 -3.91 5.99
C GLY A 345 -30.22 -3.34 4.72
N LYS A 346 -29.71 -2.10 4.75
CA LYS A 346 -29.04 -1.47 3.60
C LYS A 346 -27.57 -1.86 3.59
N GLU A 347 -27.06 -2.25 2.42
CA GLU A 347 -25.65 -2.56 2.25
C GLU A 347 -24.80 -1.30 2.03
N TYR A 348 -23.61 -1.29 2.63
CA TYR A 348 -22.59 -0.26 2.45
C TYR A 348 -21.26 -0.89 2.04
N ASP A 349 -20.55 -0.24 1.11
CA ASP A 349 -19.17 -0.61 0.78
C ASP A 349 -18.22 0.01 1.81
N VAL A 350 -17.52 -0.83 2.56
CA VAL A 350 -16.55 -0.42 3.56
C VAL A 350 -15.16 -0.71 3.03
N LEU A 351 -14.28 0.31 3.05
CA LEU A 351 -12.91 0.25 2.59
C LEU A 351 -11.95 0.42 3.75
N TYR A 352 -10.90 -0.39 3.75
CA TYR A 352 -9.72 -0.23 4.56
C TYR A 352 -8.60 0.28 3.66
N LEU A 353 -7.99 1.41 4.03
CA LEU A 353 -6.93 2.08 3.28
C LEU A 353 -5.67 2.15 4.15
N GLY A 354 -4.59 1.49 3.71
CA GLY A 354 -3.30 1.52 4.40
C GLY A 354 -2.38 2.62 3.83
N THR A 355 -1.70 3.36 4.70
CA THR A 355 -0.86 4.51 4.32
C THR A 355 0.64 4.20 4.25
N GLU A 356 1.43 5.16 3.78
CA GLU A 356 2.90 5.13 3.78
C GLU A 356 3.54 5.32 5.16
N ASP A 357 2.86 5.99 6.10
CA ASP A 357 3.33 6.25 7.46
C ASP A 357 2.84 5.23 8.52
N GLY A 358 2.01 4.26 8.14
CA GLY A 358 1.63 3.14 9.01
C GLY A 358 0.27 3.29 9.69
N HIS A 359 -0.57 4.15 9.14
CA HIS A 359 -1.96 4.35 9.54
C HIS A 359 -2.89 3.45 8.71
N LEU A 360 -4.02 3.12 9.33
CA LEU A 360 -5.14 2.42 8.71
C LEU A 360 -6.37 3.32 8.77
N HIS A 361 -6.77 3.84 7.62
CA HIS A 361 -8.02 4.57 7.50
C HIS A 361 -9.16 3.59 7.18
N ARG A 362 -10.18 3.54 8.02
CA ARG A 362 -11.46 2.90 7.70
C ARG A 362 -12.36 3.94 7.04
N ALA A 363 -13.00 3.59 5.94
CA ALA A 363 -13.88 4.49 5.21
C ALA A 363 -15.13 3.78 4.71
N VAL A 364 -16.23 4.51 4.58
CA VAL A 364 -17.53 4.00 4.12
C VAL A 364 -18.02 4.82 2.93
N ARG A 365 -18.51 4.11 1.91
CA ARG A 365 -19.12 4.72 0.74
C ARG A 365 -20.58 5.07 1.04
N THR A 366 -20.90 6.35 1.01
CA THR A 366 -22.27 6.86 1.11
C THR A 366 -22.59 7.63 -0.17
N GLY A 367 -23.43 7.04 -1.02
CA GLY A 367 -23.68 7.54 -2.38
C GLY A 367 -22.42 7.50 -3.24
N ALA A 368 -22.04 8.64 -3.81
CA ALA A 368 -20.84 8.79 -4.64
C ALA A 368 -19.60 9.25 -3.86
N LYS A 369 -19.68 9.44 -2.54
CA LYS A 369 -18.55 9.85 -1.70
C LYS A 369 -18.05 8.70 -0.83
N LEU A 370 -16.73 8.61 -0.65
CA LEU A 370 -16.09 7.78 0.36
C LEU A 370 -15.68 8.67 1.55
N SER A 371 -16.29 8.45 2.71
CA SER A 371 -15.99 9.17 3.95
C SER A 371 -15.08 8.32 4.84
N VAL A 372 -13.94 8.85 5.25
CA VAL A 372 -13.11 8.23 6.30
C VAL A 372 -13.84 8.35 7.65
N LEU A 373 -13.89 7.26 8.41
CA LEU A 373 -14.60 7.11 9.70
C LEU A 373 -13.68 6.85 10.90
N GLU A 374 -12.47 6.36 10.64
CA GLU A 374 -11.48 6.06 11.68
C GLU A 374 -10.08 6.18 11.08
N ASP A 375 -9.17 6.81 11.81
CA ASP A 375 -7.72 6.76 11.58
C ASP A 375 -7.08 5.98 12.74
N LEU A 376 -6.41 4.89 12.43
CA LEU A 376 -5.76 4.01 13.40
C LEU A 376 -4.27 3.88 13.07
N ALA A 377 -3.41 4.53 13.86
CA ALA A 377 -1.98 4.29 13.85
C ALA A 377 -1.68 2.84 14.30
N LEU A 378 -1.11 2.01 13.40
CA LEU A 378 -0.90 0.58 13.67
C LEU A 378 0.42 0.27 14.36
N PHE A 379 1.42 1.15 14.22
CA PHE A 379 2.80 0.87 14.57
C PHE A 379 3.39 1.99 15.46
N PRO A 380 4.17 1.66 16.52
CA PRO A 380 4.83 2.67 17.36
C PRO A 380 5.88 3.52 16.62
N GLU A 381 6.51 2.94 15.60
CA GLU A 381 7.39 3.63 14.65
C GLU A 381 6.71 3.65 13.28
N ALA A 382 6.64 4.84 12.65
CA ALA A 382 5.99 5.03 11.36
C ALA A 382 6.65 4.17 10.27
N GLN A 383 5.87 3.30 9.62
CA GLN A 383 6.35 2.39 8.58
C GLN A 383 5.23 2.04 7.58
N PRO A 384 5.53 1.87 6.28
CA PRO A 384 4.51 1.62 5.25
C PRO A 384 3.68 0.36 5.49
N VAL A 385 2.38 0.46 5.20
CA VAL A 385 1.50 -0.71 5.08
C VAL A 385 1.80 -1.42 3.75
N GLU A 386 2.57 -2.52 3.81
CA GLU A 386 3.02 -3.24 2.61
C GLU A 386 2.01 -4.28 2.11
N ASN A 387 1.13 -4.80 2.96
CA ASN A 387 0.08 -5.75 2.57
C ASN A 387 -1.16 -5.67 3.49
N MET A 388 -2.35 -5.97 2.96
CA MET A 388 -3.58 -6.09 3.74
C MET A 388 -4.44 -7.25 3.25
N LYS A 389 -5.06 -7.99 4.17
CA LYS A 389 -6.03 -9.05 3.85
C LYS A 389 -7.12 -9.15 4.91
N LEU A 390 -8.37 -8.95 4.50
CA LEU A 390 -9.53 -9.26 5.34
C LEU A 390 -9.79 -10.78 5.32
N TYR A 391 -10.06 -11.33 6.51
CA TYR A 391 -10.59 -12.67 6.72
C TYR A 391 -11.61 -12.62 7.87
N GLN A 392 -12.89 -12.89 7.55
CA GLN A 392 -14.00 -12.68 8.49
C GLN A 392 -13.96 -11.24 9.05
N SER A 393 -14.06 -11.07 10.37
CA SER A 393 -14.00 -9.79 11.08
C SER A 393 -12.57 -9.31 11.42
N TRP A 394 -11.54 -9.90 10.80
CA TRP A 394 -10.14 -9.58 11.09
C TRP A 394 -9.43 -9.09 9.84
N LEU A 395 -8.89 -7.86 9.90
CA LEU A 395 -7.97 -7.35 8.91
C LEU A 395 -6.54 -7.68 9.35
N LEU A 396 -5.86 -8.50 8.55
CA LEU A 396 -4.44 -8.78 8.69
C LEU A 396 -3.66 -7.70 7.93
N VAL A 397 -2.80 -6.95 8.63
CA VAL A 397 -2.00 -5.87 8.04
C VAL A 397 -0.51 -6.21 8.21
N GLY A 398 0.25 -6.22 7.11
CA GLY A 398 1.68 -6.52 7.12
C GLY A 398 2.53 -5.28 6.83
N SER A 399 3.58 -5.10 7.62
CA SER A 399 4.67 -4.15 7.39
C SER A 399 6.01 -4.89 7.22
N ARG A 400 7.12 -4.15 7.23
CA ARG A 400 8.46 -4.75 7.17
C ARG A 400 8.89 -5.42 8.48
N ALA A 401 8.38 -4.93 9.61
CA ALA A 401 8.76 -5.41 10.93
C ALA A 401 7.81 -6.48 11.47
N GLU A 402 6.50 -6.36 11.22
CA GLU A 402 5.49 -7.18 11.89
C GLU A 402 4.20 -7.39 11.06
N VAL A 403 3.30 -8.21 11.59
CA VAL A 403 1.95 -8.43 11.07
C VAL A 403 0.95 -8.20 12.19
N THR A 404 0.14 -7.16 12.05
CA THR A 404 -0.86 -6.72 13.03
C THR A 404 -2.24 -7.26 12.64
N GLN A 405 -3.03 -7.67 13.64
CA GLN A 405 -4.43 -8.07 13.45
C GLN A 405 -5.35 -6.98 14.00
N VAL A 406 -6.25 -6.46 13.16
CA VAL A 406 -7.22 -5.42 13.53
C VAL A 406 -8.62 -6.03 13.52
N ASN A 407 -9.33 -5.94 14.65
CA ASN A 407 -10.73 -6.38 14.75
C ASN A 407 -11.65 -5.31 14.16
N THR A 408 -12.34 -5.63 13.06
CA THR A 408 -13.25 -4.71 12.37
C THR A 408 -14.62 -4.55 13.05
N THR A 409 -14.87 -5.32 14.12
CA THR A 409 -16.12 -5.38 14.88
C THR A 409 -15.98 -4.89 16.34
N ASN A 410 -14.88 -4.20 16.67
CA ASN A 410 -14.59 -3.72 18.03
C ASN A 410 -15.43 -2.48 18.44
N CYS A 411 -16.75 -2.56 18.29
CA CYS A 411 -17.68 -1.47 18.58
C CYS A 411 -17.63 -0.99 20.04
N GLY A 412 -17.29 -1.88 20.97
CA GLY A 412 -17.13 -1.56 22.40
C GLY A 412 -15.99 -0.58 22.72
N ARG A 413 -15.24 -0.10 21.71
CA ARG A 413 -14.35 1.08 21.86
C ARG A 413 -15.13 2.38 22.03
N LEU A 414 -16.36 2.47 21.50
CA LEU A 414 -17.25 3.62 21.57
C LEU A 414 -18.07 3.53 22.87
N GLN A 415 -17.85 4.46 23.80
CA GLN A 415 -18.33 4.34 25.19
C GLN A 415 -19.72 4.93 25.42
N SER A 416 -20.19 5.83 24.56
CA SER A 416 -21.50 6.48 24.68
C SER A 416 -22.38 6.27 23.45
N CYS A 417 -23.68 6.54 23.61
CA CYS A 417 -24.63 6.56 22.48
C CYS A 417 -24.18 7.56 21.41
N SER A 418 -23.76 8.76 21.83
CA SER A 418 -23.28 9.81 20.94
C SER A 418 -22.06 9.36 20.12
N GLU A 419 -21.05 8.77 20.75
CA GLU A 419 -19.89 8.20 20.05
C GLU A 419 -20.30 7.07 19.08
N CYS A 420 -21.22 6.21 19.49
CA CYS A 420 -21.69 5.07 18.68
C CYS A 420 -22.41 5.52 17.40
N ILE A 421 -23.22 6.57 17.46
CA ILE A 421 -23.94 7.14 16.31
C ILE A 421 -23.00 7.99 15.44
N LEU A 422 -22.15 8.84 16.04
CA LEU A 422 -21.18 9.68 15.30
C LEU A 422 -20.12 8.88 14.56
N ALA A 423 -19.82 7.65 14.99
CA ALA A 423 -18.89 6.77 14.29
C ALA A 423 -19.36 6.36 12.88
N GLN A 424 -20.66 6.49 12.56
CA GLN A 424 -21.28 6.14 11.26
C GLN A 424 -20.86 4.76 10.72
N ASP A 425 -20.57 3.80 11.61
CA ASP A 425 -20.04 2.48 11.25
C ASP A 425 -21.19 1.48 10.99
N PRO A 426 -21.35 0.95 9.77
CA PRO A 426 -22.40 -0.02 9.43
C PRO A 426 -22.40 -1.29 10.29
N VAL A 427 -21.27 -1.62 10.93
CA VAL A 427 -21.12 -2.77 11.84
C VAL A 427 -21.69 -2.48 13.25
N CYS A 428 -21.64 -1.23 13.70
CA CYS A 428 -21.87 -0.88 15.10
C CYS A 428 -23.23 -0.21 15.35
N ALA A 429 -23.90 -0.60 16.43
CA ALA A 429 -25.17 -0.02 16.87
C ALA A 429 -25.21 0.12 18.39
N TRP A 430 -25.92 1.14 18.88
CA TRP A 430 -26.08 1.39 20.31
C TRP A 430 -27.17 0.48 20.89
N SER A 431 -26.90 -0.15 22.04
CA SER A 431 -27.88 -0.99 22.75
C SER A 431 -28.34 -0.33 24.05
N PHE A 432 -29.57 0.18 24.09
CA PHE A 432 -30.18 0.70 25.33
C PHE A 432 -30.39 -0.36 26.42
N ARG A 433 -30.33 -1.65 26.08
CA ARG A 433 -30.44 -2.75 27.06
C ARG A 433 -29.10 -3.00 27.76
N LEU A 434 -28.00 -2.85 27.05
CA LEU A 434 -26.64 -3.14 27.54
C LEU A 434 -25.89 -1.88 27.97
N ASP A 435 -26.42 -0.69 27.63
CA ASP A 435 -25.79 0.61 27.82
C ASP A 435 -24.39 0.68 27.17
N ALA A 436 -24.30 0.14 25.95
CA ALA A 436 -23.04 -0.06 25.24
C ALA A 436 -23.21 -0.06 23.71
N CYS A 437 -22.15 0.33 23.00
CA CYS A 437 -22.04 0.19 21.55
C CYS A 437 -21.59 -1.24 21.20
N VAL A 438 -22.36 -1.95 20.38
CA VAL A 438 -22.15 -3.37 20.05
C VAL A 438 -22.14 -3.61 18.56
N ALA A 439 -21.47 -4.67 18.11
CA ALA A 439 -21.64 -5.14 16.74
C ALA A 439 -23.05 -5.75 16.62
N HIS A 440 -23.88 -5.25 15.70
CA HIS A 440 -25.29 -5.69 15.64
C HIS A 440 -25.45 -7.12 15.11
N ALA A 441 -24.55 -7.58 14.26
CA ALA A 441 -24.49 -8.96 13.74
C ALA A 441 -25.82 -9.50 13.15
N GLY A 442 -26.68 -8.61 12.63
CA GLY A 442 -28.01 -8.94 12.11
C GLY A 442 -29.13 -8.97 13.16
N GLU A 443 -28.86 -8.65 14.43
CA GLU A 443 -29.90 -8.43 15.43
C GLU A 443 -30.51 -7.03 15.29
N HIS A 444 -31.83 -6.94 15.13
CA HIS A 444 -32.55 -5.67 15.02
C HIS A 444 -33.22 -5.21 16.34
N GLY A 445 -33.20 -6.07 17.38
CA GLY A 445 -34.07 -5.96 18.55
C GLY A 445 -33.60 -4.97 19.63
N GLY A 446 -33.97 -3.70 19.51
CA GLY A 446 -33.66 -2.68 20.53
C GLY A 446 -32.26 -2.08 20.41
N LEU A 447 -31.70 -2.12 19.20
CA LEU A 447 -30.49 -1.40 18.81
C LEU A 447 -30.86 -0.16 18.00
N VAL A 448 -29.96 0.84 17.97
CA VAL A 448 -30.11 2.06 17.16
C VAL A 448 -28.79 2.39 16.45
N GLN A 449 -28.89 2.79 15.18
CA GLN A 449 -27.76 3.13 14.30
C GLN A 449 -28.23 4.17 13.27
N ASP A 450 -27.37 5.12 12.93
CA ASP A 450 -27.57 6.03 11.80
C ASP A 450 -26.23 6.28 11.10
N ILE A 451 -26.18 5.97 9.80
CA ILE A 451 -24.97 6.02 8.97
C ILE A 451 -24.93 7.29 8.12
N GLU A 452 -26.08 7.95 7.86
CA GLU A 452 -26.17 9.00 6.83
C GLU A 452 -26.37 10.39 7.42
N SER A 453 -27.18 10.53 8.47
CA SER A 453 -27.41 11.82 9.14
C SER A 453 -26.60 12.00 10.43
N ALA A 454 -26.15 10.91 11.06
CA ALA A 454 -25.53 10.88 12.38
C ALA A 454 -26.33 11.67 13.45
N ASP A 455 -27.67 11.56 13.45
CA ASP A 455 -28.54 12.35 14.33
C ASP A 455 -28.54 11.86 15.78
N VAL A 456 -27.51 12.27 16.53
CA VAL A 456 -27.43 12.07 17.99
C VAL A 456 -28.63 12.68 18.73
N SER A 457 -29.20 13.78 18.21
CA SER A 457 -30.15 14.62 18.96
C SER A 457 -31.54 13.99 19.12
N SER A 458 -31.95 13.14 18.16
CA SER A 458 -33.21 12.39 18.23
C SER A 458 -33.02 10.94 18.70
N LEU A 459 -31.86 10.34 18.42
CA LEU A 459 -31.60 8.92 18.66
C LEU A 459 -31.04 8.65 20.05
N CYS A 460 -30.24 9.56 20.61
CA CYS A 460 -29.66 9.39 21.95
C CYS A 460 -30.46 10.14 23.01
N PRO A 461 -30.59 9.58 24.23
CA PRO A 461 -31.04 10.34 25.39
C PRO A 461 -30.17 11.58 25.55
N LYS A 462 -30.77 12.70 25.96
CA LYS A 462 -29.99 13.80 26.50
C LYS A 462 -29.33 13.30 27.78
N GLU A 463 -28.05 12.94 27.68
CA GLU A 463 -27.22 12.64 28.84
C GLU A 463 -27.41 13.78 29.85
N PRO A 464 -27.70 13.47 31.13
CA PRO A 464 -27.95 14.49 32.15
C PRO A 464 -26.64 15.22 32.42
N GLY A 465 -26.40 16.28 31.63
CA GLY A 465 -25.17 17.05 31.47
C GLY A 465 -24.04 16.58 32.37
N GLU A 466 -23.35 15.52 31.93
CA GLU A 466 -22.33 14.84 32.74
C GLU A 466 -21.29 15.89 33.15
N GLN A 467 -21.32 16.29 34.42
CA GLN A 467 -20.50 17.40 34.89
C GLN A 467 -19.05 16.93 34.81
N PRO A 468 -18.25 17.47 33.87
CA PRO A 468 -16.88 17.01 33.67
C PRO A 468 -16.13 17.18 34.99
N VAL A 469 -15.32 16.18 35.35
CA VAL A 469 -14.55 16.22 36.59
C VAL A 469 -13.65 17.46 36.54
N VAL A 470 -13.99 18.46 37.35
CA VAL A 470 -13.28 19.75 37.34
C VAL A 470 -11.94 19.56 38.04
N PHE A 471 -10.85 19.60 37.26
CA PHE A 471 -9.51 19.48 37.81
C PHE A 471 -9.05 20.81 38.41
N GLU A 472 -8.87 20.85 39.74
CA GLU A 472 -8.21 21.98 40.40
C GLU A 472 -6.72 22.02 40.01
N VAL A 473 -6.29 23.12 39.40
CA VAL A 473 -4.90 23.35 39.01
C VAL A 473 -4.31 24.43 39.93
N PRO A 474 -3.46 24.06 40.91
CA PRO A 474 -2.84 25.02 41.81
C PRO A 474 -1.70 25.77 41.09
N VAL A 475 -1.82 27.09 40.98
CA VAL A 475 -0.93 27.94 40.18
C VAL A 475 -0.26 29.06 40.98
N ALA A 476 0.88 29.53 40.47
CA ALA A 476 1.62 30.69 41.00
C ALA A 476 1.51 31.88 40.04
N THR A 477 1.66 33.10 40.57
CA THR A 477 1.64 34.35 39.79
C THR A 477 2.67 34.33 38.66
N ALA A 478 2.26 34.70 37.44
CA ALA A 478 3.09 34.70 36.23
C ALA A 478 3.63 33.32 35.80
N ALA A 479 3.05 32.22 36.29
CA ALA A 479 3.28 30.90 35.70
C ALA A 479 2.62 30.80 34.31
N HIS A 480 3.20 29.98 33.44
CA HIS A 480 2.58 29.52 32.20
C HIS A 480 1.98 28.14 32.44
N VAL A 481 0.70 27.98 32.11
CA VAL A 481 -0.06 26.75 32.38
C VAL A 481 -0.76 26.31 31.12
N VAL A 482 -0.52 25.07 30.69
CA VAL A 482 -1.25 24.46 29.58
C VAL A 482 -2.38 23.63 30.17
N LEU A 483 -3.61 23.91 29.73
CA LEU A 483 -4.82 23.16 30.03
C LEU A 483 -5.12 22.23 28.85
N PRO A 484 -4.90 20.92 28.96
CA PRO A 484 -5.10 20.00 27.83
C PRO A 484 -6.56 19.94 27.37
N CYS A 485 -6.78 19.82 26.07
CA CYS A 485 -8.06 19.37 25.53
C CYS A 485 -7.81 18.54 24.27
N SER A 486 -8.32 17.31 24.28
CA SER A 486 -8.14 16.35 23.20
C SER A 486 -9.46 15.57 23.06
N PRO A 487 -10.35 15.96 22.12
CA PRO A 487 -11.54 15.18 21.84
C PRO A 487 -11.17 13.79 21.31
N SER A 488 -12.08 12.82 21.47
CA SER A 488 -11.93 11.48 20.91
C SER A 488 -12.07 11.44 19.39
N SER A 489 -12.85 12.37 18.80
CA SER A 489 -12.95 12.57 17.35
C SER A 489 -12.01 13.68 16.87
N ALA A 490 -11.33 13.42 15.75
CA ALA A 490 -10.52 14.41 15.03
C ALA A 490 -11.36 15.45 14.25
N TRP A 491 -12.67 15.24 14.09
CA TRP A 491 -13.59 16.17 13.40
C TRP A 491 -14.39 17.07 14.34
N ALA A 492 -14.28 16.85 15.66
CA ALA A 492 -14.93 17.69 16.65
C ALA A 492 -14.31 19.10 16.70
N SER A 493 -15.16 20.13 16.63
CA SER A 493 -14.75 21.53 16.74
C SER A 493 -14.84 22.00 18.19
N CYS A 494 -13.72 22.39 18.79
CA CYS A 494 -13.64 22.73 20.21
C CYS A 494 -13.54 24.24 20.48
N VAL A 495 -14.32 24.71 21.46
CA VAL A 495 -14.37 26.10 21.94
C VAL A 495 -14.06 26.12 23.44
N TRP A 496 -13.26 27.09 23.87
CA TRP A 496 -12.92 27.29 25.28
C TRP A 496 -13.81 28.35 25.93
N HIS A 497 -14.54 27.94 26.96
CA HIS A 497 -15.20 28.81 27.93
C HIS A 497 -14.21 29.14 29.04
N GLN A 498 -14.14 30.42 29.44
CA GLN A 498 -13.07 30.94 30.32
C GLN A 498 -13.52 32.18 31.11
N PRO A 499 -12.82 32.56 32.19
CA PRO A 499 -13.14 33.76 32.96
C PRO A 499 -12.98 35.04 32.13
N GLY A 500 -13.89 36.01 32.30
CA GLY A 500 -13.84 37.27 31.55
C GLY A 500 -12.68 38.22 31.88
N GLY A 501 -11.85 37.90 32.88
CA GLY A 501 -10.70 38.70 33.30
C GLY A 501 -9.35 38.29 32.68
N VAL A 502 -9.33 37.31 31.78
CA VAL A 502 -8.09 36.79 31.20
C VAL A 502 -7.59 37.72 30.08
N THR A 503 -6.31 38.11 30.16
CA THR A 503 -5.69 39.04 29.19
C THR A 503 -4.62 38.42 28.29
N ALA A 504 -4.15 37.20 28.60
CA ALA A 504 -3.05 36.55 27.89
C ALA A 504 -3.29 35.04 27.78
N LEU A 505 -3.60 34.62 26.55
CA LEU A 505 -3.99 33.26 26.16
C LEU A 505 -3.29 32.89 24.86
N THR A 506 -2.97 31.62 24.67
CA THR A 506 -2.45 31.10 23.41
C THR A 506 -3.07 29.74 23.12
N PRO A 507 -3.94 29.63 22.09
CA PRO A 507 -4.45 28.36 21.62
C PRO A 507 -3.31 27.47 21.12
N ARG A 508 -3.35 26.18 21.43
CA ARG A 508 -2.40 25.16 20.97
C ARG A 508 -3.16 23.97 20.39
N ARG A 509 -2.47 23.08 19.68
CA ARG A 509 -3.08 21.82 19.17
C ARG A 509 -3.44 20.85 20.29
N ASP A 510 -2.74 20.91 21.42
CA ASP A 510 -2.90 20.05 22.59
C ASP A 510 -3.78 20.67 23.70
N GLY A 511 -4.25 21.91 23.54
CA GLY A 511 -5.09 22.59 24.52
C GLY A 511 -4.94 24.12 24.52
N LEU A 512 -4.99 24.73 25.71
CA LEU A 512 -4.95 26.18 25.91
C LEU A 512 -3.81 26.56 26.86
N GLU A 513 -2.89 27.42 26.41
CA GLU A 513 -1.89 28.02 27.29
C GLU A 513 -2.41 29.33 27.89
N VAL A 514 -2.33 29.44 29.22
CA VAL A 514 -2.79 30.57 30.03
C VAL A 514 -1.61 31.16 30.79
N VAL A 515 -1.43 32.49 30.71
CA VAL A 515 -0.49 33.20 31.58
C VAL A 515 -1.21 33.63 32.85
N VAL A 516 -0.72 33.15 34.00
CA VAL A 516 -1.45 33.24 35.27
C VAL A 516 -1.42 34.65 35.85
N THR A 517 -2.55 35.35 35.72
CA THR A 517 -2.84 36.66 36.33
C THR A 517 -4.02 36.56 37.32
N PRO A 518 -4.27 37.55 38.19
CA PRO A 518 -5.42 37.53 39.09
C PRO A 518 -6.78 37.44 38.39
N GLY A 519 -6.90 37.98 37.17
CA GLY A 519 -8.10 37.88 36.33
C GLY A 519 -8.27 36.54 35.63
N ALA A 520 -7.24 35.67 35.66
CA ALA A 520 -7.26 34.33 35.08
C ALA A 520 -7.61 33.22 36.10
N MET A 521 -8.02 33.56 37.31
CA MET A 521 -8.51 32.58 38.29
C MET A 521 -9.94 32.12 37.95
N GLY A 522 -10.27 30.87 38.28
CA GLY A 522 -11.62 30.32 38.13
C GLY A 522 -11.75 29.24 37.05
N ALA A 523 -12.97 29.01 36.60
CA ALA A 523 -13.34 27.87 35.78
C ALA A 523 -13.02 28.05 34.29
N TYR A 524 -12.46 27.01 33.69
CA TYR A 524 -12.24 26.84 32.26
C TYR A 524 -12.91 25.55 31.81
N ALA A 525 -13.55 25.56 30.64
CA ALA A 525 -14.17 24.38 30.06
C ALA A 525 -13.92 24.32 28.54
N CYS A 526 -13.46 23.18 28.05
CA CYS A 526 -13.33 22.91 26.63
C CYS A 526 -14.60 22.17 26.15
N GLU A 527 -15.47 22.85 25.43
CA GLU A 527 -16.67 22.29 24.83
C GLU A 527 -16.41 21.96 23.36
N CYS A 528 -16.60 20.71 22.97
CA CYS A 528 -16.42 20.27 21.59
C CYS A 528 -17.76 19.88 20.97
N GLN A 529 -17.97 20.26 19.72
CA GLN A 529 -19.20 20.01 18.97
C GLN A 529 -18.94 19.18 17.71
N GLU A 530 -19.78 18.16 17.50
CA GLU A 530 -19.76 17.26 16.34
C GLU A 530 -21.18 16.73 16.09
N GLY A 531 -21.61 16.61 14.82
CA GLY A 531 -22.95 16.11 14.47
C GLY A 531 -24.13 16.84 15.16
N GLY A 532 -23.94 18.10 15.56
CA GLY A 532 -24.92 18.87 16.33
C GLY A 532 -24.93 18.61 17.84
N ALA A 533 -24.26 17.56 18.33
CA ALA A 533 -24.06 17.31 19.75
C ALA A 533 -22.86 18.12 20.27
N ALA A 534 -23.03 18.80 21.41
CA ALA A 534 -21.96 19.49 22.12
C ALA A 534 -21.71 18.80 23.48
N ARG A 535 -20.44 18.55 23.80
CA ARG A 535 -20.01 17.94 25.08
C ARG A 535 -18.79 18.67 25.63
N VAL A 536 -18.74 18.87 26.94
CA VAL A 536 -17.53 19.38 27.60
C VAL A 536 -16.53 18.23 27.75
N VAL A 537 -15.43 18.30 27.00
CA VAL A 537 -14.37 17.27 26.95
C VAL A 537 -13.40 17.41 28.12
N ALA A 538 -13.16 18.63 28.61
CA ALA A 538 -12.30 18.88 29.75
C ALA A 538 -12.76 20.10 30.54
N ALA A 539 -12.63 20.07 31.87
CA ALA A 539 -12.90 21.20 32.74
C ALA A 539 -11.84 21.35 33.82
N TYR A 540 -11.46 22.60 34.09
CA TYR A 540 -10.38 22.97 35.01
C TYR A 540 -10.81 24.14 35.89
N SER A 541 -10.22 24.24 37.07
CA SER A 541 -10.35 25.42 37.93
C SER A 541 -8.95 25.91 38.32
N LEU A 542 -8.55 27.09 37.83
CA LEU A 542 -7.30 27.71 38.23
C LEU A 542 -7.46 28.32 39.63
N VAL A 543 -6.71 27.78 40.59
CA VAL A 543 -6.74 28.18 42.00
C VAL A 543 -5.33 28.58 42.46
N TRP A 544 -5.23 29.54 43.38
CA TRP A 544 -3.93 29.90 43.94
C TRP A 544 -3.31 28.72 44.68
N GLY A 545 -2.05 28.40 44.32
CA GLY A 545 -1.25 27.40 45.03
C GLY A 545 -1.14 27.77 46.51
N ASN A 546 -1.83 27.02 47.36
CA ASN A 546 -1.95 27.34 48.77
C ASN A 546 -0.57 27.30 49.44
N GLN A 547 -0.12 28.40 50.04
CA GLN A 547 1.15 28.52 50.75
C GLN A 547 1.14 27.78 52.09
N ARG A 548 0.81 26.47 52.07
CA ARG A 548 1.44 25.54 53.01
C ARG A 548 2.90 25.43 52.57
N GLY A 549 3.73 26.22 53.24
CA GLY A 549 5.18 26.21 53.03
C GLY A 549 5.72 24.78 53.05
N PRO A 550 6.84 24.50 52.34
CA PRO A 550 7.35 23.15 52.22
C PRO A 550 7.51 22.52 53.60
N PRO A 551 7.06 21.26 53.83
CA PRO A 551 7.32 20.58 55.08
C PRO A 551 8.84 20.63 55.29
N SER A 552 9.23 21.22 56.42
CA SER A 552 10.57 21.78 56.63
C SER A 552 11.67 20.78 56.24
N ARG A 553 12.30 21.01 55.08
CA ARG A 553 13.35 20.15 54.48
C ARG A 553 14.69 20.18 55.25
N VAL A 554 14.67 20.60 56.52
CA VAL A 554 15.82 20.62 57.43
C VAL A 554 16.24 19.20 57.83
N HIS A 555 15.33 18.22 57.79
CA HIS A 555 15.66 16.82 58.13
C HIS A 555 16.01 15.90 56.93
N THR A 556 15.63 16.26 55.70
CA THR A 556 15.88 15.42 54.51
C THR A 556 17.28 15.54 53.90
N VAL A 557 17.99 16.66 54.09
CA VAL A 557 19.37 16.80 53.54
C VAL A 557 20.36 15.93 54.33
N GLY A 558 20.20 15.84 55.65
CA GLY A 558 20.98 14.92 56.49
C GLY A 558 20.71 13.44 56.16
N ALA A 559 19.44 13.07 55.94
CA ALA A 559 19.07 11.72 55.54
C ALA A 559 19.58 11.35 54.13
N GLY A 560 19.54 12.30 53.18
CA GLY A 560 20.07 12.11 51.83
C GLY A 560 21.57 11.88 51.80
N LEU A 561 22.34 12.67 52.56
CA LEU A 561 23.79 12.48 52.70
C LEU A 561 24.13 11.15 53.39
N ALA A 562 23.44 10.80 54.49
CA ALA A 562 23.62 9.51 55.15
C ALA A 562 23.28 8.33 54.21
N GLY A 563 22.19 8.43 53.44
CA GLY A 563 21.81 7.44 52.43
C GLY A 563 22.82 7.32 51.29
N PHE A 564 23.42 8.43 50.84
CA PHE A 564 24.46 8.43 49.81
C PHE A 564 25.75 7.74 50.31
N PHE A 565 26.20 8.04 51.53
CA PHE A 565 27.35 7.35 52.12
C PHE A 565 27.08 5.87 52.43
N LEU A 566 25.86 5.51 52.88
CA LEU A 566 25.45 4.11 53.04
C LEU A 566 25.37 3.38 51.69
N GLY A 567 24.91 4.04 50.63
CA GLY A 567 24.89 3.51 49.27
C GLY A 567 26.31 3.24 48.73
N ILE A 568 27.24 4.18 48.93
CA ILE A 568 28.66 4.01 48.55
C ILE A 568 29.32 2.88 49.37
N LEU A 569 29.03 2.78 50.67
CA LEU A 569 29.52 1.68 51.51
C LEU A 569 28.95 0.33 51.05
N ALA A 570 27.66 0.24 50.76
CA ALA A 570 27.02 -0.98 50.26
C ALA A 570 27.54 -1.39 48.86
N ALA A 571 27.75 -0.43 47.96
CA ALA A 571 28.36 -0.66 46.65
C ALA A 571 29.82 -1.13 46.78
N SER A 572 30.59 -0.51 47.68
CA SER A 572 31.98 -0.92 47.96
C SER A 572 32.04 -2.33 48.58
N LEU A 573 31.10 -2.65 49.47
CA LEU A 573 31.03 -3.97 50.11
C LEU A 573 30.57 -5.06 49.12
N THR A 574 29.63 -4.76 48.23
CA THR A 574 29.22 -5.70 47.17
C THR A 574 30.32 -5.89 46.14
N LEU A 575 31.04 -4.85 45.72
CA LEU A 575 32.24 -4.97 44.88
C LEU A 575 33.34 -5.80 45.55
N LEU A 576 33.60 -5.60 46.85
CA LEU A 576 34.53 -6.43 47.62
C LEU A 576 34.07 -7.90 47.73
N LEU A 577 32.76 -8.15 47.87
CA LEU A 577 32.19 -9.51 47.89
C LEU A 577 32.24 -10.17 46.51
N ILE A 578 32.01 -9.43 45.43
CA ILE A 578 32.16 -9.88 44.04
C ILE A 578 33.64 -10.20 43.76
N GLY A 579 34.56 -9.31 44.14
CA GLY A 579 36.00 -9.52 44.05
C GLY A 579 36.46 -10.76 44.82
N ARG A 580 36.03 -10.92 46.09
CA ARG A 580 36.28 -12.13 46.89
C ARG A 580 35.65 -13.39 46.28
N ARG A 581 34.47 -13.31 45.67
CA ARG A 581 33.85 -14.44 44.93
C ARG A 581 34.62 -14.79 43.66
N GLN A 582 35.08 -13.81 42.88
CA GLN A 582 35.92 -14.02 41.71
C GLN A 582 37.29 -14.59 42.09
N GLN A 583 37.92 -14.10 43.17
CA GLN A 583 39.17 -14.63 43.68
C GLN A 583 39.02 -16.07 44.19
N ARG A 584 37.92 -16.40 44.87
CA ARG A 584 37.58 -17.79 45.23
C ARG A 584 37.26 -18.66 44.02
N ARG A 585 36.66 -18.12 42.94
CA ARG A 585 36.50 -18.85 41.66
C ARG A 585 37.85 -19.14 41.02
N ARG A 586 38.74 -18.14 40.89
CA ARG A 586 40.11 -18.33 40.38
C ARG A 586 40.93 -19.33 41.20
N GLN A 587 40.83 -19.31 42.54
CA GLN A 587 41.45 -20.34 43.38
C GLN A 587 40.86 -21.74 43.14
N ARG A 588 39.54 -21.86 42.92
CA ARG A 588 38.91 -23.15 42.57
C ARG A 588 39.29 -23.62 41.16
N GLU A 589 39.45 -22.72 40.20
CA GLU A 589 39.92 -23.02 38.84
C GLU A 589 41.40 -23.45 38.82
N LEU A 590 42.24 -22.86 39.66
CA LEU A 590 43.62 -23.30 39.88
C LEU A 590 43.68 -24.69 40.54
N LEU A 591 42.92 -24.91 41.62
CA LEU A 591 42.80 -26.23 42.27
C LEU A 591 42.15 -27.30 41.37
N ALA A 592 41.31 -26.90 40.42
CA ALA A 592 40.76 -27.80 39.39
C ALA A 592 41.81 -28.14 38.32
N ARG A 593 42.68 -27.19 37.95
CA ARG A 593 43.82 -27.47 37.06
C ARG A 593 44.81 -28.46 37.68
N ASP A 594 45.15 -28.31 38.97
CA ASP A 594 46.00 -29.30 39.67
C ASP A 594 45.37 -30.70 39.72
N LYS A 595 44.03 -30.80 39.83
CA LYS A 595 43.31 -32.08 39.80
C LYS A 595 43.18 -32.73 38.42
N VAL A 596 43.49 -32.03 37.33
CA VAL A 596 43.55 -32.58 35.97
C VAL A 596 45.02 -32.85 35.55
N GLY A 597 45.98 -32.52 36.41
CA GLY A 597 47.42 -32.79 36.22
C GLY A 597 47.93 -34.14 36.74
N LEU A 598 47.06 -34.96 37.37
CA LEU A 598 47.39 -36.33 37.80
C LEU A 598 46.44 -37.35 37.15
N ASP A 599 46.71 -37.67 35.88
CA ASP A 599 46.53 -39.02 35.33
C ASP A 599 47.27 -39.15 34.00
N LEU A 600 48.46 -39.76 34.03
CA LEU A 600 49.23 -40.17 32.85
C LEU A 600 49.75 -41.60 33.05
N GLY A 601 49.03 -42.57 32.47
CA GLY A 601 49.47 -43.94 32.23
C GLY A 601 49.41 -44.23 30.74
N ALA A 602 50.57 -44.39 30.10
CA ALA A 602 50.73 -44.55 28.65
C ALA A 602 50.73 -46.06 28.24
N PRO A 603 51.08 -46.47 26.98
CA PRO A 603 51.15 -45.77 25.69
C PRO A 603 50.56 -46.58 24.49
N ALA A 604 50.52 -45.99 23.27
CA ALA A 604 50.94 -46.68 22.03
C ALA A 604 51.16 -45.71 20.82
N SER A 605 52.40 -45.70 20.31
CA SER A 605 52.94 -45.40 18.95
C SER A 605 52.17 -44.60 17.88
N GLY A 606 52.86 -43.66 17.19
CA GLY A 606 52.34 -43.12 15.92
C GLY A 606 52.99 -41.92 15.18
N THR A 607 54.32 -41.69 15.25
CA THR A 607 55.16 -40.94 14.26
C THR A 607 54.69 -39.64 13.54
N THR A 608 55.49 -38.56 13.71
CA THR A 608 55.86 -37.49 12.71
C THR A 608 54.76 -36.55 12.16
N SER A 609 54.96 -35.23 11.92
CA SER A 609 56.12 -34.31 12.01
C SER A 609 55.67 -32.83 12.05
N TYR A 610 56.49 -31.92 12.64
CA TYR A 610 56.70 -30.46 12.42
C TYR A 610 55.97 -29.75 11.25
N SER A 611 55.72 -28.43 11.15
CA SER A 611 55.76 -27.20 12.00
C SER A 611 55.46 -25.99 11.04
N GLN A 612 55.26 -24.70 11.39
CA GLN A 612 55.23 -23.95 12.66
C GLN A 612 54.35 -22.67 12.54
N ASP A 613 54.34 -21.83 13.58
CA ASP A 613 53.51 -20.62 13.75
C ASP A 613 54.15 -19.28 13.23
N PRO A 614 53.39 -18.15 13.19
CA PRO A 614 53.72 -16.91 12.45
C PRO A 614 54.56 -15.90 13.27
N PRO A 615 54.69 -14.59 12.89
CA PRO A 615 53.70 -13.61 13.38
C PRO A 615 53.50 -12.25 12.60
N SER A 616 52.30 -11.66 12.78
CA SER A 616 51.93 -10.23 13.00
C SER A 616 52.38 -9.04 12.09
N PRO A 617 51.65 -7.89 12.08
CA PRO A 617 51.76 -6.81 11.08
C PRO A 617 52.28 -5.45 11.58
N SER A 618 52.46 -4.47 10.68
CA SER A 618 52.47 -3.01 10.96
C SER A 618 52.14 -2.19 9.68
N PRO A 619 51.69 -0.91 9.75
CA PRO A 619 51.02 -0.19 8.64
C PRO A 619 51.80 1.02 8.05
N GLU A 620 51.09 1.81 7.22
CA GLU A 620 51.43 3.14 6.64
C GLU A 620 52.46 3.10 5.47
N ASP A 621 52.26 3.79 4.35
CA ASP A 621 52.18 5.26 4.23
C ASP A 621 51.51 5.77 2.92
N GLU A 622 51.36 7.09 2.78
CA GLU A 622 50.64 7.83 1.70
C GLU A 622 51.29 7.82 0.29
N ARG A 623 50.47 8.01 -0.77
CA ARG A 623 50.51 9.17 -1.72
C ARG A 623 49.74 8.99 -3.04
N LEU A 624 48.89 9.98 -3.36
CA LEU A 624 48.65 10.51 -4.72
C LEU A 624 49.61 11.71 -4.96
N PRO A 625 49.70 12.40 -6.13
CA PRO A 625 48.82 12.38 -7.32
C PRO A 625 49.52 12.34 -8.70
N LEU A 626 48.75 12.28 -9.80
CA LEU A 626 48.71 13.32 -10.87
C LEU A 626 47.92 12.86 -12.12
N ALA A 627 47.33 13.83 -12.82
CA ALA A 627 46.59 13.63 -14.07
C ALA A 627 47.48 13.82 -15.31
N LEU A 628 47.09 13.22 -16.44
CA LEU A 628 47.62 13.59 -17.76
C LEU A 628 46.55 13.45 -18.85
N ALA A 629 46.36 14.51 -19.63
CA ALA A 629 45.43 14.57 -20.75
C ALA A 629 46.09 14.08 -22.06
N LYS A 630 45.28 13.73 -23.06
CA LYS A 630 45.74 13.63 -24.46
C LYS A 630 44.67 14.14 -25.44
N ARG A 631 45.12 14.81 -26.50
CA ARG A 631 44.33 15.63 -27.44
C ARG A 631 44.68 15.27 -28.89
N GLY A 632 43.75 15.45 -29.83
CA GLY A 632 43.91 15.34 -31.30
C GLY A 632 42.65 14.74 -31.94
N SER A 633 41.81 15.42 -32.75
CA SER A 633 42.02 16.27 -33.95
C SER A 633 42.43 15.46 -35.20
N GLY A 634 41.73 15.48 -36.36
CA GLY A 634 40.43 16.10 -36.70
C GLY A 634 40.13 16.12 -38.24
N PHE A 635 38.99 16.75 -38.62
CA PHE A 635 38.60 17.34 -39.94
C PHE A 635 37.97 16.54 -41.12
N GLY A 636 36.89 17.14 -41.68
CA GLY A 636 36.28 16.95 -43.02
C GLY A 636 34.93 16.20 -43.07
N GLY A 637 33.83 16.62 -43.72
CA GLY A 637 33.43 17.91 -44.35
C GLY A 637 32.31 17.80 -45.42
N PHE A 638 31.07 18.27 -45.13
CA PHE A 638 29.92 18.67 -46.03
C PHE A 638 29.43 17.77 -47.21
N PRO A 639 28.22 17.97 -47.81
CA PRO A 639 26.87 18.34 -47.33
C PRO A 639 25.73 17.37 -47.83
N PRO A 640 24.43 17.53 -47.47
CA PRO A 640 23.29 16.73 -47.99
C PRO A 640 22.64 17.35 -49.26
N PRO A 641 21.74 16.65 -50.00
CA PRO A 641 20.28 16.94 -49.90
C PRO A 641 19.27 15.82 -50.32
N PHE A 642 17.96 16.15 -50.24
CA PHE A 642 16.75 15.49 -50.80
C PHE A 642 16.17 14.27 -50.04
N LEU A 643 14.84 14.11 -49.89
CA LEU A 643 13.67 14.85 -50.38
C LEU A 643 12.53 14.83 -49.33
N LEU A 644 11.79 15.94 -49.19
CA LEU A 644 10.49 16.03 -48.52
C LEU A 644 9.40 16.12 -49.60
N ASP A 645 8.33 15.34 -49.48
CA ASP A 645 7.07 15.62 -50.19
C ASP A 645 6.02 16.16 -49.20
N PRO A 646 5.26 17.22 -49.56
CA PRO A 646 4.33 17.88 -48.64
C PRO A 646 2.91 17.28 -48.70
N CYS A 647 2.31 17.03 -47.54
CA CYS A 647 0.84 16.89 -47.45
C CYS A 647 0.18 18.27 -47.25
N PRO A 648 -0.92 18.58 -47.95
CA PRO A 648 -1.54 19.91 -47.92
C PRO A 648 -2.55 20.08 -46.77
N SER A 649 -2.42 21.17 -46.02
CA SER A 649 -3.51 21.76 -45.22
C SER A 649 -4.50 22.48 -46.14
N PRO A 650 -5.82 22.47 -45.85
CA PRO A 650 -6.41 23.41 -44.87
C PRO A 650 -7.52 22.74 -44.02
N ALA A 651 -8.25 23.37 -43.08
CA ALA A 651 -8.45 24.79 -42.77
C ALA A 651 -8.69 25.05 -41.27
N HIS A 652 -8.63 26.33 -40.86
CA HIS A 652 -8.89 26.78 -39.49
C HIS A 652 -10.37 26.66 -39.06
N ILE A 653 -10.60 26.36 -37.78
CA ILE A 653 -11.77 26.81 -37.03
C ILE A 653 -11.31 27.63 -35.83
N ARG A 654 -11.95 28.78 -35.63
CA ARG A 654 -11.62 29.75 -34.57
C ARG A 654 -12.23 29.33 -33.23
N LEU A 655 -11.47 29.47 -32.14
CA LEU A 655 -12.04 29.62 -30.80
C LEU A 655 -11.97 31.09 -30.40
N THR A 656 -13.13 31.66 -30.06
CA THR A 656 -13.27 33.06 -29.65
C THR A 656 -13.60 33.16 -28.17
N GLY A 657 -12.79 33.91 -27.42
CA GLY A 657 -13.26 34.78 -26.35
C GLY A 657 -13.50 34.16 -24.96
N ALA A 658 -12.54 34.37 -24.07
CA ALA A 658 -12.77 34.68 -22.65
C ALA A 658 -11.65 35.65 -22.19
N PRO A 659 -11.91 36.59 -21.27
CA PRO A 659 -11.06 37.77 -21.10
C PRO A 659 -9.84 37.56 -20.19
N LEU A 660 -8.78 38.31 -20.48
CA LEU A 660 -7.57 38.42 -19.66
C LEU A 660 -7.84 39.25 -18.40
N ALA A 661 -7.47 38.72 -17.23
CA ALA A 661 -7.28 39.53 -16.03
C ALA A 661 -5.86 40.13 -16.06
N THR A 662 -5.76 41.45 -15.93
CA THR A 662 -4.50 42.19 -15.90
C THR A 662 -3.75 41.94 -14.59
N CYS A 663 -2.52 41.45 -14.65
CA CYS A 663 -1.56 41.55 -13.55
C CYS A 663 -0.81 42.88 -13.68
N ASP A 664 -0.75 43.62 -12.57
CA ASP A 664 -0.15 44.95 -12.49
C ASP A 664 1.36 44.84 -12.25
N GLU A 665 2.16 45.61 -12.99
CA GLU A 665 3.61 45.69 -12.77
C GLU A 665 3.91 46.80 -11.75
N THR A 666 4.52 46.47 -10.60
CA THR A 666 5.36 47.45 -9.91
C THR A 666 6.46 46.81 -9.06
N SER A 667 7.66 47.40 -9.19
CA SER A 667 8.75 47.46 -8.19
C SER A 667 9.82 46.34 -8.17
N ILE A 668 10.82 46.55 -9.03
CA ILE A 668 12.29 46.39 -8.83
C ILE A 668 12.83 45.00 -8.46
#